data_AF-A0A951FEI6-F1
#
_entry.id   AF-A0A951FEI6-F1
#
_cell.length_a   1.000
_cell.length_b   1.000
_cell.length_c   1.000
_cell.angle_alpha   90.00
_cell.angle_beta   90.00
_cell.angle_gamma   90.00
#
_symmetry.space_group_name_H-M   'P 1'
#
loop_
_entity.id
_entity.type
_entity.pdbx_description
1 polymer ?
#
loop_
_entity_poly.entity_id
_entity_poly.type
_entity_poly.pdbx_seq_one_letter_code
_entity_poly.pdbx_strand_id
1 'polypeptide(L)'
;NLPVLSLPTDQPRPSHRTSGGGAWPVTIEASLYRQLTALSQQSGCTLFMTLLAAWQLLLARYSTQLDIAVGSPVAGRLHSETEPLIGFFVNTLVLRTDLTGNPSFRVLLERVRRTTLTAFDHQLVPFDRLVEELQPERSLSHTPLVQAMFTLQNFGTETLNAAGLAISPLVFESKVAKFDLMLTLAERPDGLHGELEYSTDLYHAPTIERMIGHFRTLLTAICANPGQPIMNLALLTAPEREQLLVTWNATGASYPQVPSLVALIEAQVERTPDAVAVELEDVRLSYGELDRRANQLANHLRQLGVGPDVCVGVCVARSPELVVGLLGVLKAGGAYIPLDPEYPSERLHYMLEQSQASVLLTQHSLVHQLPGAAHVICLDVEWETIAQQPATLPAISLTPEHLAYVVYTSGSTGQPKGVAIPHRGLLNLVEWHRERYAITAADRATHLAGLGFDAAVWELWPYLASGASIHLVDEELRVDPKRLVAWLAEQRITICFMPTPLAEAALSEQWPQASPLRYLLTGGDALRRYPPRNLPFTLVNHYGPTENTVVTTCIEVAPDDASASPPPIGRPIANTQVYLLDTQLQPVPIGVPGELYIAGAGLAHSYLNRPDQTAERFIPNPHGTEPGSRLYRTGDLARYRADGNIEFGGRIDHQVKLRGFRIELGE
;
A
#
# COMPACT_ATOMS: atom_id res chain seq x y z
N ASN A 1 24.07 -10.41 -19.46
CA ASN A 1 23.46 -9.07 -19.37
C ASN A 1 23.61 -8.52 -17.97
N LEU A 2 24.21 -7.34 -17.85
CA LEU A 2 24.20 -6.53 -16.63
C LEU A 2 22.82 -5.88 -16.53
N PRO A 3 22.08 -6.03 -15.42
CA PRO A 3 20.79 -5.37 -15.28
C PRO A 3 20.99 -3.85 -15.20
N VAL A 4 20.10 -3.09 -15.85
CA VAL A 4 20.00 -1.64 -15.65
C VAL A 4 19.66 -1.37 -14.18
N LEU A 5 20.29 -0.36 -13.59
CA LEU A 5 20.05 0.00 -12.20
C LEU A 5 18.65 0.62 -12.04
N SER A 6 17.77 -0.08 -11.33
CA SER A 6 16.36 0.27 -11.17
C SER A 6 16.13 1.12 -9.92
N LEU A 7 16.79 2.29 -9.85
CA LEU A 7 16.56 3.21 -8.73
C LEU A 7 15.16 3.84 -8.81
N PRO A 8 14.49 4.05 -7.67
CA PRO A 8 13.28 4.85 -7.63
C PRO A 8 13.60 6.27 -8.06
N THR A 9 12.76 6.80 -8.93
CA THR A 9 12.87 8.14 -9.50
C THR A 9 11.65 8.97 -9.10
N ASP A 10 11.86 10.28 -9.02
CA ASP A 10 10.78 11.24 -8.74
C ASP A 10 9.95 11.50 -10.00
N GLN A 11 10.59 11.37 -11.17
CA GLN A 11 9.97 11.56 -12.48
C GLN A 11 10.19 10.32 -13.36
N PRO A 12 9.24 9.99 -14.26
CA PRO A 12 9.42 8.91 -15.22
C PRO A 12 10.66 9.15 -16.06
N ARG A 13 11.49 8.10 -16.22
CA ARG A 13 12.68 8.18 -17.08
C ARG A 13 12.27 8.56 -18.51
N PRO A 14 12.85 9.62 -19.10
CA PRO A 14 12.51 10.03 -20.47
C PRO A 14 13.02 9.02 -21.51
N SER A 15 12.39 8.99 -22.68
CA SER A 15 12.86 8.20 -23.84
C SER A 15 14.22 8.67 -24.39
N HIS A 16 14.56 9.93 -24.14
CA HIS A 16 15.85 10.53 -24.47
C HIS A 16 16.38 11.29 -23.26
N ARG A 17 17.57 10.94 -22.81
CA ARG A 17 18.22 11.64 -21.70
C ARG A 17 18.65 13.05 -22.13
N THR A 18 18.40 14.04 -21.27
CA THR A 18 18.97 15.39 -21.40
C THR A 18 20.28 15.53 -20.62
N SER A 19 20.94 16.68 -20.74
CA SER A 19 22.15 16.98 -19.98
C SER A 19 21.86 17.67 -18.65
N GLY A 20 20.60 17.96 -18.30
CA GLY A 20 20.27 18.69 -17.08
C GLY A 20 20.74 17.96 -15.82
N GLY A 21 21.56 18.64 -15.01
CA GLY A 21 22.10 18.10 -13.77
C GLY A 21 22.06 19.07 -12.61
N GLY A 22 22.04 18.51 -11.42
CA GLY A 22 22.30 19.20 -10.16
C GLY A 22 23.44 18.51 -9.41
N ALA A 23 24.00 19.18 -8.41
CA ALA A 23 25.00 18.63 -7.51
C ALA A 23 24.61 18.94 -6.06
N TRP A 24 24.69 17.93 -5.19
CA TRP A 24 24.45 18.12 -3.75
C TRP A 24 25.73 17.85 -2.96
N PRO A 25 26.14 18.76 -2.05
CA PRO A 25 27.38 18.60 -1.32
C PRO A 25 27.35 17.40 -0.36
N VAL A 26 28.46 16.68 -0.30
CA VAL A 26 28.68 15.54 0.60
C VAL A 26 29.83 15.86 1.53
N THR A 27 29.58 15.76 2.84
CA THR A 27 30.62 15.94 3.87
C THR A 27 30.57 14.77 4.86
N ILE A 28 31.73 14.15 5.08
CA ILE A 28 31.95 13.13 6.11
C ILE A 28 33.00 13.67 7.06
N GLU A 29 32.60 13.83 8.33
CA GLU A 29 33.44 14.43 9.37
C GLU A 29 34.69 13.60 9.65
N ALA A 30 35.75 14.26 10.12
CA ALA A 30 37.03 13.66 10.44
C ALA A 30 36.95 12.42 11.35
N SER A 31 35.97 12.36 12.27
CA SER A 31 35.76 11.22 13.17
C SER A 31 35.37 9.95 12.39
N LEU A 32 34.36 10.04 11.52
CA LEU A 32 33.89 8.93 10.70
C LEU A 32 34.93 8.57 9.62
N TYR A 33 35.58 9.55 9.01
CA TYR A 33 36.70 9.31 8.08
C TYR A 33 37.82 8.47 8.71
N ARG A 34 38.23 8.78 9.95
CA ARG A 34 39.24 7.98 10.67
C ARG A 34 38.76 6.55 10.93
N GLN A 35 37.50 6.36 11.29
CA GLN A 35 36.93 5.03 11.52
C GLN A 35 36.88 4.21 10.23
N LEU A 36 36.47 4.83 9.12
CA LEU A 36 36.47 4.20 7.80
C LEU A 36 37.88 3.79 7.37
N THR A 37 38.86 4.68 7.55
CA THR A 37 40.27 4.39 7.25
C THR A 37 40.81 3.24 8.09
N ALA A 38 40.49 3.22 9.39
CA ALA A 38 40.87 2.12 10.27
C ALA A 38 40.23 0.79 9.86
N LEU A 39 38.95 0.81 9.46
CA LEU A 39 38.25 -0.37 8.94
C LEU A 39 38.91 -0.88 7.65
N SER A 40 39.23 0.01 6.71
CA SER A 40 39.92 -0.34 5.47
C SER A 40 41.26 -1.03 5.76
N GLN A 41 42.07 -0.45 6.65
CA GLN A 41 43.37 -1.02 7.05
C GLN A 41 43.23 -2.40 7.70
N GLN A 42 42.29 -2.57 8.65
CA GLN A 42 42.03 -3.84 9.32
C GLN A 42 41.57 -4.94 8.34
N SER A 43 40.87 -4.56 7.28
CA SER A 43 40.39 -5.46 6.23
C SER A 43 41.38 -5.61 5.06
N GLY A 44 42.57 -5.01 5.12
CA GLY A 44 43.56 -5.05 4.03
C GLY A 44 43.07 -4.43 2.72
N CYS A 45 42.12 -3.49 2.80
CA CYS A 45 41.49 -2.79 1.69
C CYS A 45 41.89 -1.32 1.65
N THR A 46 41.71 -0.66 0.51
CA THR A 46 41.84 0.80 0.42
C THR A 46 40.55 1.49 0.88
N LEU A 47 40.65 2.78 1.25
CA LEU A 47 39.48 3.59 1.55
C LEU A 47 38.49 3.65 0.37
N PHE A 48 39.01 3.73 -0.86
CA PHE A 48 38.22 3.63 -2.09
C PHE A 48 37.35 2.37 -2.12
N MET A 49 37.91 1.20 -1.84
CA MET A 49 37.16 -0.07 -1.83
C MET A 49 36.06 -0.07 -0.75
N THR A 50 36.34 0.49 0.43
CA THR A 50 35.36 0.59 1.52
C THR A 50 34.20 1.52 1.16
N LEU A 51 34.48 2.70 0.61
CA LEU A 51 33.45 3.64 0.19
C LEU A 51 32.65 3.12 -1.02
N LEU A 52 33.31 2.46 -1.97
CA LEU A 52 32.65 1.80 -3.11
C LEU A 52 31.70 0.71 -2.62
N ALA A 53 32.12 -0.14 -1.68
CA ALA A 53 31.26 -1.18 -1.11
C ALA A 53 30.02 -0.58 -0.41
N ALA A 54 30.20 0.50 0.34
CA ALA A 54 29.10 1.23 0.97
C ALA A 54 28.16 1.87 -0.06
N TRP A 55 28.70 2.44 -1.14
CA TRP A 55 27.93 3.02 -2.22
C TRP A 55 27.10 1.97 -2.97
N GLN A 56 27.71 0.84 -3.34
CA GLN A 56 27.01 -0.28 -3.96
C GLN A 56 25.91 -0.85 -3.05
N LEU A 57 26.16 -0.93 -1.73
CA LEU A 57 25.15 -1.34 -0.76
C LEU A 57 23.98 -0.35 -0.70
N LEU A 58 24.25 0.97 -0.68
CA LEU A 58 23.20 1.97 -0.73
C LEU A 58 22.34 1.82 -1.99
N LEU A 59 22.97 1.69 -3.16
CA LEU A 59 22.27 1.50 -4.43
C LEU A 59 21.42 0.22 -4.42
N ALA A 60 21.94 -0.88 -3.88
CA ALA A 60 21.20 -2.13 -3.73
C ALA A 60 19.95 -1.98 -2.85
N ARG A 61 20.05 -1.24 -1.74
CA ARG A 61 18.91 -0.99 -0.84
C ARG A 61 17.84 -0.11 -1.49
N TYR A 62 18.24 0.82 -2.35
CA TYR A 62 17.31 1.68 -3.08
C TYR A 62 16.65 0.98 -4.27
N SER A 63 17.43 0.20 -5.04
CA SER A 63 16.92 -0.46 -6.25
C SER A 63 16.29 -1.82 -5.97
N THR A 64 16.47 -2.37 -4.77
CA THR A 64 16.13 -3.74 -4.38
C THR A 64 16.86 -4.83 -5.19
N GLN A 65 17.93 -4.45 -5.92
CA GLN A 65 18.75 -5.37 -6.70
C GLN A 65 19.96 -5.85 -5.89
N LEU A 66 20.36 -7.11 -6.09
CA LEU A 66 21.52 -7.71 -5.41
C LEU A 66 22.77 -7.77 -6.29
N ASP A 67 22.65 -7.44 -7.58
CA ASP A 67 23.76 -7.41 -8.54
C ASP A 67 23.93 -5.99 -9.05
N ILE A 68 24.96 -5.31 -8.55
CA ILE A 68 25.16 -3.87 -8.75
C ILE A 68 26.45 -3.60 -9.51
N ALA A 69 26.36 -2.80 -10.57
CA ALA A 69 27.51 -2.30 -11.31
C ALA A 69 27.65 -0.79 -11.14
N VAL A 70 28.85 -0.36 -10.73
CA VAL A 70 29.23 1.04 -10.60
C VAL A 70 30.43 1.32 -11.49
N GLY A 71 30.38 2.43 -12.22
CA GLY A 71 31.53 2.87 -13.00
C GLY A 71 32.53 3.64 -12.15
N SER A 72 33.83 3.45 -12.40
CA SER A 72 34.90 4.23 -11.78
C SER A 72 35.92 4.65 -12.83
N PRO A 73 36.26 5.95 -12.93
CA PRO A 73 37.34 6.39 -13.79
C PRO A 73 38.69 5.95 -13.21
N VAL A 74 39.62 5.61 -14.09
CA VAL A 74 41.04 5.37 -13.78
C VAL A 74 41.91 6.28 -14.63
N ALA A 75 43.08 6.66 -14.11
CA ALA A 75 43.95 7.64 -14.76
C ALA A 75 44.47 7.16 -16.14
N GLY A 76 44.58 5.85 -16.35
CA GLY A 76 45.09 5.24 -17.58
C GLY A 76 46.58 5.51 -17.85
N ARG A 77 47.33 5.89 -16.81
CA ARG A 77 48.77 6.20 -16.87
C ARG A 77 49.58 5.12 -16.14
N LEU A 78 49.74 3.97 -16.79
CA LEU A 78 50.51 2.84 -16.21
C LEU A 78 52.01 2.93 -16.43
N HIS A 79 52.44 3.82 -17.31
CA HIS A 79 53.84 4.04 -17.65
C HIS A 79 54.27 5.40 -17.10
N SER A 80 55.39 5.45 -16.38
CA SER A 80 55.95 6.68 -15.81
C SER A 80 56.14 7.79 -16.86
N GLU A 81 56.45 7.40 -18.09
CA GLU A 81 56.65 8.26 -19.26
C GLU A 81 55.36 8.98 -19.67
N THR A 82 54.20 8.43 -19.31
CA THR A 82 52.89 9.05 -19.57
C THR A 82 52.48 10.03 -18.49
N GLU A 83 53.06 10.01 -17.29
CA GLU A 83 52.71 10.93 -16.19
C GLU A 83 52.82 12.42 -16.58
N PRO A 84 53.92 12.91 -17.20
CA PRO A 84 54.04 14.33 -17.55
C PRO A 84 53.30 14.73 -18.83
N LEU A 85 52.69 13.78 -19.56
CA LEU A 85 52.06 14.07 -20.85
C LEU A 85 50.69 14.73 -20.69
N ILE A 86 50.45 15.79 -21.48
CA ILE A 86 49.13 16.41 -21.59
C ILE A 86 48.30 15.63 -22.61
N GLY A 87 47.17 15.07 -22.19
CA GLY A 87 46.28 14.27 -23.05
C GLY A 87 45.15 13.59 -22.26
N PHE A 88 44.18 13.01 -22.97
CA PHE A 88 43.06 12.28 -22.38
C PHE A 88 43.39 10.78 -22.29
N PHE A 89 43.76 10.34 -21.08
CA PHE A 89 44.11 8.95 -20.78
C PHE A 89 43.07 8.23 -19.91
N VAL A 90 42.05 8.97 -19.44
CA VAL A 90 41.07 8.41 -18.49
C VAL A 90 40.27 7.30 -19.16
N ASN A 91 40.19 6.16 -18.49
CA ASN A 91 39.34 5.04 -18.87
C ASN A 91 38.30 4.78 -17.78
N THR A 92 37.20 4.09 -18.11
CA THR A 92 36.14 3.75 -17.15
C THR A 92 36.11 2.25 -16.90
N LEU A 93 36.21 1.84 -15.64
CA LEU A 93 36.03 0.46 -15.22
C LEU A 93 34.60 0.23 -14.72
N VAL A 94 34.04 -0.93 -15.08
CA VAL A 94 32.73 -1.39 -14.60
C VAL A 94 32.95 -2.35 -13.42
N LEU A 95 32.67 -1.88 -12.21
CA LEU A 95 32.89 -2.63 -10.97
C LEU A 95 31.57 -3.28 -10.53
N ARG A 96 31.38 -4.54 -10.94
CA ARG A 96 30.19 -5.35 -10.63
C ARG A 96 30.36 -6.12 -9.32
N THR A 97 29.36 -6.09 -8.44
CA THR A 97 29.40 -6.79 -7.16
C THR A 97 28.06 -7.45 -6.86
N ASP A 98 28.14 -8.70 -6.41
CA ASP A 98 27.01 -9.52 -5.97
C ASP A 98 26.86 -9.47 -4.44
N LEU A 99 25.67 -9.09 -3.99
CA LEU A 99 25.24 -8.95 -2.60
C LEU A 99 24.34 -10.11 -2.14
N THR A 100 24.15 -11.13 -2.99
CA THR A 100 23.32 -12.31 -2.69
C THR A 100 23.78 -13.02 -1.42
N GLY A 101 22.81 -13.49 -0.64
CA GLY A 101 23.00 -14.23 0.61
C GLY A 101 23.05 -13.35 1.87
N ASN A 102 22.78 -12.05 1.76
CA ASN A 102 22.84 -11.08 2.87
C ASN A 102 24.14 -11.24 3.71
N PRO A 103 25.33 -11.16 3.09
CA PRO A 103 26.59 -11.37 3.79
C PRO A 103 26.82 -10.27 4.84
N SER A 104 27.82 -10.45 5.71
CA SER A 104 28.31 -9.33 6.52
C SER A 104 29.02 -8.28 5.66
N PHE A 105 29.13 -7.05 6.16
CA PHE A 105 29.86 -6.01 5.43
C PHE A 105 31.32 -6.38 5.17
N ARG A 106 31.99 -7.07 6.10
CA ARG A 106 33.37 -7.57 5.87
C ARG A 106 33.47 -8.50 4.67
N VAL A 107 32.49 -9.39 4.49
CA VAL A 107 32.46 -10.31 3.34
C VAL A 107 32.15 -9.55 2.05
N LEU A 108 31.25 -8.56 2.09
CA LEU A 108 31.00 -7.68 0.94
C LEU A 108 32.27 -6.92 0.55
N LEU A 109 32.98 -6.34 1.52
CA LEU A 109 34.21 -5.60 1.28
C LEU A 109 35.29 -6.47 0.63
N GLU A 110 35.43 -7.73 1.06
CA GLU A 110 36.37 -8.66 0.42
C GLU A 110 35.95 -9.00 -1.03
N ARG A 111 34.65 -9.14 -1.31
CA ARG A 111 34.15 -9.31 -2.69
C ARG A 111 34.53 -8.09 -3.55
N VAL A 112 34.30 -6.88 -3.05
CA VAL A 112 34.63 -5.62 -3.73
C VAL A 112 36.13 -5.48 -3.95
N ARG A 113 36.95 -5.83 -2.96
CA ARG A 113 38.41 -5.84 -3.06
C ARG A 113 38.86 -6.72 -4.22
N ARG A 114 38.40 -7.97 -4.26
CA ARG A 114 38.75 -8.92 -5.32
C ARG A 114 38.33 -8.39 -6.70
N THR A 115 37.08 -7.94 -6.85
CA THR A 115 36.59 -7.36 -8.11
C THR A 115 37.44 -6.16 -8.54
N THR A 116 37.75 -5.27 -7.61
CA THR A 116 38.49 -4.03 -7.90
C THR A 116 39.91 -4.34 -8.36
N LEU A 117 40.62 -5.23 -7.66
CA LEU A 117 41.98 -5.63 -8.03
C LEU A 117 42.00 -6.32 -9.40
N THR A 118 41.09 -7.26 -9.64
CA THR A 118 40.96 -7.91 -10.95
C THR A 118 40.63 -6.91 -12.06
N ALA A 119 39.76 -5.94 -11.81
CA ALA A 119 39.45 -4.89 -12.78
C ALA A 119 40.67 -4.00 -13.09
N PHE A 120 41.51 -3.71 -12.08
CA PHE A 120 42.76 -2.96 -12.28
C PHE A 120 43.79 -3.73 -13.11
N ASP A 121 43.87 -5.05 -13.00
CA ASP A 121 44.74 -5.88 -13.85
C ASP A 121 44.36 -5.78 -15.34
N HIS A 122 43.10 -5.44 -15.63
CA HIS A 122 42.55 -5.30 -16.99
C HIS A 122 42.22 -3.86 -17.41
N GLN A 123 42.72 -2.86 -16.68
CA GLN A 123 42.29 -1.46 -16.85
C GLN A 123 42.65 -0.80 -18.18
N LEU A 124 43.48 -1.46 -19.00
CA LEU A 124 43.83 -1.00 -20.36
C LEU A 124 42.76 -1.31 -21.41
N VAL A 125 41.78 -2.17 -21.11
CA VAL A 125 40.67 -2.44 -22.03
C VAL A 125 39.79 -1.18 -22.14
N PRO A 126 39.66 -0.56 -23.32
CA PRO A 126 38.84 0.64 -23.47
C PRO A 126 37.37 0.35 -23.18
N PHE A 127 36.70 1.25 -22.47
CA PHE A 127 35.27 1.11 -22.14
C PHE A 127 34.39 0.85 -23.37
N ASP A 128 34.63 1.58 -24.48
CA ASP A 128 33.85 1.41 -25.71
C ASP A 128 34.00 0.01 -26.31
N ARG A 129 35.20 -0.59 -26.23
CA ARG A 129 35.42 -1.98 -26.65
C ARG A 129 34.67 -2.98 -25.77
N LEU A 130 34.59 -2.72 -24.47
CA LEU A 130 33.80 -3.54 -23.55
C LEU A 130 32.31 -3.48 -23.89
N VAL A 131 31.78 -2.29 -24.21
CA VAL A 131 30.39 -2.13 -24.66
C VAL A 131 30.13 -2.83 -26.00
N GLU A 132 31.06 -2.71 -26.95
CA GLU A 132 30.97 -3.39 -28.25
C GLU A 132 30.93 -4.92 -28.11
N GLU A 133 31.74 -5.49 -27.23
CA GLU A 133 31.81 -6.93 -27.00
C GLU A 133 30.61 -7.47 -26.21
N LEU A 134 30.18 -6.76 -25.16
CA LEU A 134 29.06 -7.20 -24.32
C LEU A 134 27.68 -6.97 -24.96
N GLN A 135 27.60 -6.13 -25.99
CA GLN A 135 26.39 -5.81 -26.74
C GLN A 135 25.14 -5.62 -25.85
N PRO A 136 25.17 -4.72 -24.84
CA PRO A 136 23.99 -4.47 -24.03
C PRO A 136 22.86 -3.89 -24.90
N GLU A 137 21.62 -3.99 -24.41
CA GLU A 137 20.48 -3.35 -25.05
C GLU A 137 20.77 -1.85 -25.24
N ARG A 138 20.67 -1.38 -26.49
CA ARG A 138 20.93 0.02 -26.81
C ARG A 138 19.73 0.87 -26.43
N SER A 139 19.95 1.86 -25.58
CA SER A 139 18.92 2.82 -25.17
C SER A 139 19.44 4.24 -25.24
N LEU A 140 18.56 5.18 -25.61
CA LEU A 140 18.84 6.63 -25.53
C LEU A 140 18.42 7.21 -24.17
N SER A 141 17.78 6.41 -23.32
CA SER A 141 17.28 6.80 -21.99
C SER A 141 18.31 6.63 -20.88
N HIS A 142 19.37 5.85 -21.09
CA HIS A 142 20.39 5.56 -20.08
C HIS A 142 21.74 5.21 -20.70
N THR A 143 22.81 5.36 -19.92
CA THR A 143 24.17 5.00 -20.30
C THR A 143 24.38 3.48 -20.32
N PRO A 144 25.20 2.95 -21.24
CA PRO A 144 25.48 1.51 -21.31
C PRO A 144 26.26 1.05 -20.07
N LEU A 145 25.97 -0.18 -19.61
CA LEU A 145 26.63 -0.92 -18.52
C LEU A 145 26.52 -0.32 -17.11
N VAL A 146 26.59 1.00 -16.94
CA VAL A 146 26.59 1.68 -15.64
C VAL A 146 25.74 2.94 -15.69
N GLN A 147 24.91 3.14 -14.68
CA GLN A 147 24.10 4.35 -14.50
C GLN A 147 24.56 5.19 -13.30
N ALA A 148 25.36 4.60 -12.40
CA ALA A 148 25.94 5.24 -11.24
C ALA A 148 27.48 5.19 -11.29
N MET A 149 28.12 6.29 -10.92
CA MET A 149 29.58 6.41 -10.86
C MET A 149 30.07 6.66 -9.42
N PHE A 150 31.28 6.22 -9.13
CA PHE A 150 31.97 6.53 -7.88
C PHE A 150 33.42 6.94 -8.15
N THR A 151 33.87 8.03 -7.53
CA THR A 151 35.25 8.51 -7.66
C THR A 151 35.79 8.98 -6.30
N LEU A 152 37.01 8.55 -5.95
CA LEU A 152 37.76 9.12 -4.83
C LEU A 152 38.99 9.84 -5.39
N GLN A 153 39.08 11.15 -5.17
CA GLN A 153 40.14 12.01 -5.68
C GLN A 153 41.10 12.44 -4.56
N ASN A 154 42.39 12.31 -4.83
CA ASN A 154 43.44 12.87 -3.99
C ASN A 154 44.08 14.05 -4.71
N PHE A 155 43.35 15.17 -4.79
CA PHE A 155 43.95 16.41 -5.25
C PHE A 155 44.72 17.05 -4.09
N GLY A 156 46.04 17.13 -4.23
CA GLY A 156 46.84 18.03 -3.41
C GLY A 156 46.26 19.43 -3.55
N THR A 157 45.90 20.06 -2.43
CA THR A 157 45.53 21.48 -2.39
C THR A 157 46.80 22.31 -2.47
N GLU A 158 47.52 22.21 -3.59
CA GLU A 158 48.62 23.12 -3.86
C GLU A 158 48.02 24.48 -4.20
N THR A 159 48.20 25.44 -3.30
CA THR A 159 47.97 26.85 -3.62
C THR A 159 49.02 27.23 -4.65
N LEU A 160 48.56 27.49 -5.88
CA LEU A 160 49.40 28.01 -6.95
C LEU A 160 49.84 29.43 -6.55
N ASN A 161 50.99 29.55 -5.91
CA ASN A 161 51.62 30.83 -5.61
C ASN A 161 52.38 31.31 -6.84
N ALA A 162 51.73 32.09 -7.68
CA ALA A 162 52.34 32.73 -8.84
C ALA A 162 52.68 34.19 -8.53
N ALA A 163 53.97 34.53 -8.44
CA ALA A 163 54.53 35.89 -8.57
C ALA A 163 53.71 37.04 -7.94
N GLY A 164 53.33 36.94 -6.67
CA GLY A 164 52.63 38.01 -5.93
C GLY A 164 51.10 38.05 -6.11
N LEU A 165 50.51 37.05 -6.77
CA LEU A 165 49.05 36.88 -6.89
C LEU A 165 48.55 35.82 -5.90
N ALA A 166 47.45 36.13 -5.22
CA ALA A 166 46.69 35.15 -4.44
C ALA A 166 45.64 34.50 -5.35
N ILE A 167 45.79 33.20 -5.62
CA ILE A 167 44.87 32.42 -6.44
C ILE A 167 44.01 31.55 -5.52
N SER A 168 42.69 31.73 -5.58
CA SER A 168 41.72 30.88 -4.87
C SER A 168 40.83 30.15 -5.88
N PRO A 169 40.45 28.89 -5.62
CA PRO A 169 39.46 28.18 -6.44
C PRO A 169 38.15 28.94 -6.49
N LEU A 170 37.59 29.14 -7.69
CA LEU A 170 36.22 29.59 -7.87
C LEU A 170 35.32 28.35 -7.94
N VAL A 171 34.38 28.24 -7.01
CA VAL A 171 33.37 27.17 -7.05
C VAL A 171 32.44 27.45 -8.24
N PHE A 172 32.42 26.54 -9.20
CA PHE A 172 31.54 26.60 -10.36
C PHE A 172 30.49 25.51 -10.26
N GLU A 173 29.22 25.88 -10.19
CA GLU A 173 28.12 24.92 -10.21
C GLU A 173 27.94 24.37 -11.63
N SER A 174 28.36 23.12 -11.86
CA SER A 174 28.03 22.40 -13.08
C SER A 174 26.53 22.05 -13.07
N LYS A 175 25.80 22.50 -14.08
CA LYS A 175 24.39 22.11 -14.32
C LYS A 175 24.26 20.95 -15.30
N VAL A 176 25.34 20.17 -15.45
CA VAL A 176 25.41 19.08 -16.42
C VAL A 176 25.56 17.76 -15.67
N ALA A 177 24.60 16.84 -15.87
CA ALA A 177 24.71 15.47 -15.38
C ALA A 177 25.30 14.57 -16.47
N LYS A 178 26.32 13.77 -16.14
CA LYS A 178 26.95 12.80 -17.06
C LYS A 178 26.38 11.39 -16.94
N PHE A 179 25.81 11.07 -15.79
CA PHE A 179 25.18 9.80 -15.44
C PHE A 179 23.90 10.07 -14.66
N ASP A 180 23.16 9.04 -14.29
CA ASP A 180 22.00 9.24 -13.43
C ASP A 180 22.43 9.74 -12.05
N LEU A 181 23.52 9.16 -11.51
CA LEU A 181 24.19 9.56 -10.27
C LEU A 181 25.71 9.46 -10.41
N MET A 182 26.45 10.43 -9.87
CA MET A 182 27.91 10.38 -9.78
C MET A 182 28.37 10.93 -8.42
N LEU A 183 28.87 10.03 -7.57
CA LEU A 183 29.43 10.39 -6.27
C LEU A 183 30.93 10.64 -6.40
N THR A 184 31.34 11.88 -6.14
CA THR A 184 32.75 12.27 -6.07
C THR A 184 33.10 12.67 -4.66
N LEU A 185 34.15 12.08 -4.10
CA LEU A 185 34.71 12.42 -2.79
C LEU A 185 36.20 12.73 -2.92
N ALA A 186 36.70 13.60 -2.06
CA ALA A 186 38.10 13.93 -1.95
C ALA A 186 38.55 13.96 -0.48
N GLU A 187 39.77 13.50 -0.23
CA GLU A 187 40.38 13.54 1.08
C GLU A 187 40.85 14.96 1.41
N ARG A 188 40.46 15.47 2.59
CA ARG A 188 40.92 16.74 3.15
C ARG A 188 41.35 16.55 4.61
N PRO A 189 42.15 17.46 5.20
CA PRO A 189 42.57 17.33 6.60
C PRO A 189 41.42 17.21 7.61
N ASP A 190 40.25 17.76 7.29
CA ASP A 190 39.05 17.81 8.13
C ASP A 190 38.00 16.72 7.80
N GLY A 191 38.27 15.82 6.84
CA GLY A 191 37.40 14.69 6.50
C GLY A 191 37.32 14.39 5.00
N LEU A 192 36.21 13.78 4.56
CA LEU A 192 35.92 13.62 3.13
C LEU A 192 34.91 14.69 2.71
N HIS A 193 35.18 15.30 1.56
CA HIS A 193 34.30 16.31 0.96
C HIS A 193 34.08 16.02 -0.50
N GLY A 194 32.92 16.36 -1.01
CA GLY A 194 32.65 16.30 -2.43
C GLY A 194 31.19 16.54 -2.72
N GLU A 195 30.65 15.85 -3.71
CA GLU A 195 29.29 16.06 -4.18
C GLU A 195 28.70 14.80 -4.82
N LEU A 196 27.37 14.72 -4.80
CA LEU A 196 26.59 13.80 -5.59
C LEU A 196 25.96 14.58 -6.74
N GLU A 197 26.53 14.44 -7.94
CA GLU A 197 25.92 14.90 -9.18
C GLU A 197 24.76 13.97 -9.55
N TYR A 198 23.63 14.53 -9.99
CA TYR A 198 22.42 13.77 -10.33
C TYR A 198 21.69 14.37 -11.52
N SER A 199 20.98 13.51 -12.27
CA SER A 199 20.12 13.94 -13.39
C SER A 199 18.81 14.57 -12.90
N THR A 200 18.54 15.80 -13.32
CA THR A 200 17.27 16.50 -13.00
C THR A 200 16.08 15.96 -13.78
N ASP A 201 16.32 15.15 -14.82
CA ASP A 201 15.27 14.41 -15.52
C ASP A 201 14.63 13.34 -14.62
N LEU A 202 15.34 12.90 -13.56
CA LEU A 202 14.98 11.74 -12.75
C LEU A 202 14.72 12.11 -11.28
N TYR A 203 15.51 13.05 -10.75
CA TYR A 203 15.55 13.33 -9.31
C TYR A 203 15.33 14.82 -9.01
N HIS A 204 14.67 15.06 -7.89
CA HIS A 204 14.60 16.34 -7.23
C HIS A 204 15.66 16.42 -6.12
N ALA A 205 16.13 17.64 -5.83
CA ALA A 205 17.17 17.88 -4.82
C ALA A 205 16.87 17.25 -3.43
N PRO A 206 15.62 17.29 -2.89
CA PRO A 206 15.31 16.68 -1.60
C PRO A 206 15.50 15.15 -1.57
N THR A 207 15.33 14.45 -2.69
CA THR A 207 15.56 13.01 -2.79
C THR A 207 17.05 12.68 -2.67
N ILE A 208 17.89 13.53 -3.27
CA ILE A 208 19.35 13.41 -3.23
C ILE A 208 19.91 13.76 -1.86
N GLU A 209 19.41 14.84 -1.24
CA GLU A 209 19.73 15.20 0.14
C GLU A 209 19.47 14.03 1.10
N ARG A 210 18.30 13.40 0.97
CA ARG A 210 17.90 12.23 1.75
C ARG A 210 18.84 11.05 1.53
N MET A 211 19.17 10.74 0.27
CA MET A 211 20.09 9.67 -0.10
C MET A 211 21.48 9.87 0.53
N ILE A 212 21.95 11.11 0.63
CA ILE A 212 23.23 11.43 1.28
C ILE A 212 23.13 11.26 2.80
N GLY A 213 22.01 11.66 3.42
CA GLY A 213 21.72 11.36 4.83
C GLY A 213 21.74 9.86 5.13
N HIS A 214 21.17 9.06 4.22
CA HIS A 214 21.22 7.60 4.29
C HIS A 214 22.62 7.03 4.11
N PHE A 215 23.41 7.58 3.17
CA PHE A 215 24.79 7.18 2.99
C PHE A 215 25.62 7.41 4.27
N ARG A 216 25.49 8.58 4.90
CA ARG A 216 26.18 8.90 6.16
C ARG A 216 25.77 7.96 7.30
N THR A 217 24.47 7.67 7.42
CA THR A 217 23.93 6.74 8.42
C THR A 217 24.48 5.33 8.20
N LEU A 218 24.48 4.87 6.95
CA LEU A 218 24.99 3.56 6.57
C LEU A 218 26.49 3.42 6.86
N LEU A 219 27.30 4.42 6.51
CA LEU A 219 28.73 4.45 6.82
C LEU A 219 28.98 4.35 8.34
N THR A 220 28.19 5.07 9.13
CA THR A 220 28.27 5.01 10.60
C THR A 220 27.93 3.61 11.12
N ALA A 221 26.86 3.00 10.62
CA ALA A 221 26.45 1.65 11.00
C ALA A 221 27.51 0.60 10.61
N ILE A 222 28.11 0.73 9.43
CA ILE A 222 29.21 -0.12 8.94
C ILE A 222 30.40 -0.06 9.89
N CYS A 223 30.83 1.14 10.29
CA CYS A 223 31.96 1.30 11.21
C CYS A 223 31.66 0.74 12.61
N ALA A 224 30.42 0.90 13.09
CA ALA A 224 30.01 0.41 14.40
C ALA A 224 29.95 -1.14 14.46
N ASN A 225 29.45 -1.80 13.42
CA ASN A 225 29.32 -3.26 13.40
C ASN A 225 29.52 -3.87 11.99
N PRO A 226 30.76 -3.97 11.50
CA PRO A 226 31.03 -4.50 10.16
C PRO A 226 30.77 -6.01 10.02
N GLY A 227 30.52 -6.70 11.14
CA GLY A 227 30.14 -8.12 11.17
C GLY A 227 28.64 -8.38 10.96
N GLN A 228 27.81 -7.34 11.03
CA GLN A 228 26.36 -7.45 10.85
C GLN A 228 25.99 -7.75 9.38
N PRO A 229 24.93 -8.55 9.13
CA PRO A 229 24.36 -8.71 7.79
C PRO A 229 23.99 -7.37 7.15
N ILE A 230 24.36 -7.19 5.89
CA ILE A 230 24.27 -5.90 5.20
C ILE A 230 22.84 -5.33 5.08
N MET A 231 21.82 -6.19 5.00
CA MET A 231 20.42 -5.73 4.95
C MET A 231 19.91 -5.24 6.31
N ASN A 232 20.56 -5.63 7.40
CA ASN A 232 20.16 -5.27 8.76
C ASN A 232 20.88 -4.00 9.24
N LEU A 233 21.90 -3.52 8.52
CA LEU A 233 22.56 -2.25 8.84
C LEU A 233 21.58 -1.09 8.72
N ALA A 234 21.67 -0.16 9.68
CA ALA A 234 20.82 1.02 9.71
C ALA A 234 21.06 1.89 8.47
N LEU A 235 19.99 2.17 7.75
CA LEU A 235 20.00 2.99 6.54
C LEU A 235 19.30 4.34 6.77
N LEU A 236 18.12 4.30 7.39
CA LEU A 236 17.31 5.48 7.63
C LEU A 236 17.91 6.36 8.72
N THR A 237 17.85 7.67 8.50
CA THR A 237 18.12 8.64 9.57
C THR A 237 17.10 8.47 10.70
N ALA A 238 17.47 8.84 11.93
CA ALA A 238 16.54 8.76 13.06
C ALA A 238 15.22 9.53 12.83
N PRO A 239 15.24 10.78 12.29
CA PRO A 239 14.01 11.51 11.97
C PRO A 239 13.15 10.81 10.91
N GLU A 240 13.74 10.26 9.85
CA GLU A 240 12.98 9.54 8.82
C GLU A 240 12.37 8.24 9.35
N ARG A 241 13.10 7.50 10.19
CA ARG A 241 12.58 6.31 10.85
C ARG A 241 11.39 6.63 11.75
N GLU A 242 11.47 7.71 12.53
CA GLU A 242 10.36 8.18 13.37
C GLU A 242 9.17 8.66 12.54
N GLN A 243 9.43 9.34 11.42
CA GLN A 243 8.39 9.76 10.47
C GLN A 243 7.59 8.56 9.94
N LEU A 244 8.29 7.53 9.47
CA LEU A 244 7.71 6.34 8.84
C LEU A 244 7.02 5.40 9.83
N LEU A 245 7.61 5.18 11.00
CA LEU A 245 7.08 4.20 11.97
C LEU A 245 6.05 4.81 12.93
N VAL A 246 6.16 6.10 13.25
CA VAL A 246 5.37 6.74 14.30
C VAL A 246 4.52 7.87 13.73
N THR A 247 5.12 8.89 13.14
CA THR A 247 4.41 10.15 12.84
C THR A 247 3.32 9.97 11.78
N TRP A 248 3.58 9.29 10.67
CA TRP A 248 2.55 8.98 9.66
C TRP A 248 1.55 7.90 10.10
N ASN A 249 1.86 7.20 11.19
CA ASN A 249 1.02 6.15 11.77
C ASN A 249 0.32 6.58 13.08
N ALA A 250 0.43 7.87 13.45
CA ALA A 250 -0.22 8.45 14.62
C ALA A 250 -1.71 8.74 14.32
N THR A 251 -2.46 7.69 14.02
CA THR A 251 -3.87 7.73 13.59
C THR A 251 -4.85 7.37 14.70
N GLY A 252 -4.39 7.32 15.95
CA GLY A 252 -5.22 7.01 17.11
C GLY A 252 -6.40 7.97 17.22
N ALA A 253 -7.61 7.43 17.19
CA ALA A 253 -8.86 8.17 17.35
C ALA A 253 -9.80 7.42 18.28
N SER A 254 -10.61 8.17 19.04
CA SER A 254 -11.63 7.56 19.87
C SER A 254 -12.76 7.00 18.99
N TYR A 255 -13.29 5.84 19.37
CA TYR A 255 -14.48 5.27 18.76
C TYR A 255 -15.38 4.65 19.86
N PRO A 256 -16.68 4.47 19.60
CA PRO A 256 -17.64 4.05 20.61
C PRO A 256 -17.22 2.76 21.34
N GLN A 257 -17.19 2.84 22.67
CA GLN A 257 -16.90 1.70 23.57
C GLN A 257 -18.18 0.90 23.83
N VAL A 258 -18.81 0.43 22.75
CA VAL A 258 -20.04 -0.37 22.77
C VAL A 258 -19.72 -1.81 22.38
N PRO A 259 -20.50 -2.80 22.85
CA PRO A 259 -20.18 -4.21 22.63
C PRO A 259 -20.28 -4.65 21.17
N SER A 260 -21.13 -4.01 20.36
CA SER A 260 -21.36 -4.39 18.97
C SER A 260 -22.00 -3.25 18.17
N LEU A 261 -22.05 -3.42 16.85
CA LEU A 261 -22.77 -2.52 15.95
C LEU A 261 -24.27 -2.43 16.31
N VAL A 262 -24.87 -3.51 16.82
CA VAL A 262 -26.29 -3.55 17.21
C VAL A 262 -26.62 -2.42 18.18
N ALA A 263 -25.74 -2.14 19.14
CA ALA A 263 -25.94 -1.06 20.10
C ALA A 263 -26.04 0.34 19.44
N LEU A 264 -25.29 0.59 18.36
CA LEU A 264 -25.38 1.84 17.61
C LEU A 264 -26.71 1.93 16.83
N ILE A 265 -27.17 0.80 16.29
CA ILE A 265 -28.44 0.74 15.56
C ILE A 265 -29.62 0.91 16.51
N GLU A 266 -29.67 0.21 17.66
CA GLU A 266 -30.74 0.40 18.66
C GLU A 266 -30.87 1.88 19.07
N ALA A 267 -29.73 2.51 19.39
CA ALA A 267 -29.71 3.91 19.81
C ALA A 267 -30.24 4.84 18.70
N GLN A 268 -30.03 4.51 17.43
CA GLN A 268 -30.58 5.28 16.32
C GLN A 268 -32.08 5.01 16.11
N VAL A 269 -32.53 3.76 16.25
CA VAL A 269 -33.94 3.37 16.17
C VAL A 269 -34.76 4.10 17.22
N GLU A 270 -34.26 4.17 18.46
CA GLU A 270 -34.92 4.91 19.56
C GLU A 270 -35.04 6.41 19.26
N ARG A 271 -34.08 6.99 18.54
CA ARG A 271 -34.06 8.43 18.23
C ARG A 271 -35.01 8.81 17.10
N THR A 272 -35.11 8.00 16.06
CA THR A 272 -35.88 8.34 14.84
C THR A 272 -36.60 7.12 14.25
N PRO A 273 -37.56 6.52 14.97
CA PRO A 273 -38.19 5.27 14.54
C PRO A 273 -38.97 5.40 13.23
N ASP A 274 -39.58 6.56 12.98
CA ASP A 274 -40.42 6.80 11.79
C ASP A 274 -39.63 7.26 10.55
N ALA A 275 -38.32 7.52 10.69
CA ALA A 275 -37.48 7.90 9.56
C ALA A 275 -37.25 6.72 8.62
N VAL A 276 -37.09 6.98 7.31
CA VAL A 276 -36.82 5.94 6.32
C VAL A 276 -35.39 5.41 6.50
N ALA A 277 -35.24 4.10 6.68
CA ALA A 277 -33.96 3.43 6.81
C ALA A 277 -33.51 2.81 5.48
N VAL A 278 -34.40 2.10 4.79
CA VAL A 278 -34.11 1.37 3.55
C VAL A 278 -35.21 1.61 2.53
N GLU A 279 -34.83 1.83 1.28
CA GLU A 279 -35.73 2.08 0.16
C GLU A 279 -35.29 1.30 -1.09
N LEU A 280 -36.25 0.64 -1.72
CA LEU A 280 -36.14 0.04 -3.05
C LEU A 280 -37.45 0.32 -3.79
N GLU A 281 -37.37 1.14 -4.84
CA GLU A 281 -38.54 1.59 -5.61
C GLU A 281 -39.64 2.14 -4.68
N ASP A 282 -40.85 1.56 -4.72
CA ASP A 282 -42.00 1.98 -3.90
C ASP A 282 -41.99 1.35 -2.48
N VAL A 283 -41.06 0.42 -2.20
CA VAL A 283 -40.96 -0.26 -0.91
C VAL A 283 -40.01 0.51 0.01
N ARG A 284 -40.53 0.95 1.15
CA ARG A 284 -39.78 1.67 2.19
C ARG A 284 -39.94 0.97 3.53
N LEU A 285 -38.84 0.82 4.24
CA LEU A 285 -38.84 0.45 5.66
C LEU A 285 -38.36 1.62 6.48
N SER A 286 -39.15 2.00 7.48
CA SER A 286 -38.70 2.88 8.54
C SER A 286 -37.70 2.18 9.47
N TYR A 287 -36.95 2.95 10.27
CA TYR A 287 -36.05 2.40 11.29
C TYR A 287 -36.77 1.47 12.26
N GLY A 288 -37.96 1.85 12.74
CA GLY A 288 -38.77 1.04 13.65
C GLY A 288 -39.30 -0.24 13.01
N GLU A 289 -39.67 -0.20 11.72
CA GLU A 289 -40.08 -1.41 10.99
C GLU A 289 -38.92 -2.36 10.73
N LEU A 290 -37.78 -1.82 10.29
CA LEU A 290 -36.55 -2.60 10.10
C LEU A 290 -36.14 -3.28 11.41
N ASP A 291 -36.10 -2.51 12.51
CA ASP A 291 -35.75 -3.00 13.83
C ASP A 291 -36.67 -4.12 14.31
N ARG A 292 -37.99 -3.89 14.25
CA ARG A 292 -39.00 -4.88 14.64
C ARG A 292 -38.83 -6.18 13.87
N ARG A 293 -38.72 -6.10 12.53
CA ARG A 293 -38.56 -7.29 11.68
C ARG A 293 -37.24 -8.01 12.00
N ALA A 294 -36.15 -7.28 12.20
CA ALA A 294 -34.87 -7.85 12.55
C ALA A 294 -34.86 -8.49 13.95
N ASN A 295 -35.55 -7.91 14.95
CA ASN A 295 -35.73 -8.50 16.28
C ASN A 295 -36.53 -9.81 16.23
N GLN A 296 -37.60 -9.84 15.43
CA GLN A 296 -38.41 -11.04 15.21
C GLN A 296 -37.57 -12.17 14.61
N LEU A 297 -36.82 -11.85 13.54
CA LEU A 297 -35.88 -12.79 12.94
C LEU A 297 -34.79 -13.23 13.93
N ALA A 298 -34.23 -12.30 14.70
CA ALA A 298 -33.20 -12.61 15.68
C ALA A 298 -33.70 -13.61 16.74
N ASN A 299 -34.89 -13.39 17.31
CA ASN A 299 -35.49 -14.33 18.27
C ASN A 299 -35.78 -15.70 17.65
N HIS A 300 -36.16 -15.75 16.36
CA HIS A 300 -36.30 -17.02 15.64
C HIS A 300 -34.96 -17.75 15.50
N LEU A 301 -33.92 -17.05 15.03
CA LEU A 301 -32.57 -17.59 14.87
C LEU A 301 -31.99 -18.11 16.20
N ARG A 302 -32.30 -17.46 17.32
CA ARG A 302 -31.90 -17.91 18.67
C ARG A 302 -32.47 -19.29 19.01
N GLN A 303 -33.70 -19.60 18.58
CA GLN A 303 -34.30 -20.93 18.79
C GLN A 303 -33.58 -22.03 18.00
N LEU A 304 -32.88 -21.64 16.92
CA LEU A 304 -32.07 -22.52 16.09
C LEU A 304 -30.59 -22.58 16.53
N GLY A 305 -30.25 -21.96 17.67
CA GLY A 305 -28.92 -22.02 18.26
C GLY A 305 -27.94 -20.95 17.79
N VAL A 306 -28.38 -19.94 17.04
CA VAL A 306 -27.52 -18.82 16.65
C VAL A 306 -27.11 -18.00 17.89
N GLY A 307 -25.85 -17.60 17.96
CA GLY A 307 -25.26 -16.85 19.07
C GLY A 307 -23.86 -16.35 18.72
N PRO A 308 -23.09 -15.86 19.72
CA PRO A 308 -21.73 -15.38 19.50
C PRO A 308 -20.87 -16.33 18.66
N ASP A 309 -20.23 -15.78 17.63
CA ASP A 309 -19.36 -16.48 16.67
C ASP A 309 -20.01 -17.59 15.82
N VAL A 310 -21.33 -17.81 15.95
CA VAL A 310 -22.08 -18.72 15.07
C VAL A 310 -22.33 -18.05 13.73
N CYS A 311 -21.87 -18.69 12.66
CA CYS A 311 -22.04 -18.20 11.30
C CYS A 311 -23.41 -18.56 10.72
N VAL A 312 -24.06 -17.59 10.07
CA VAL A 312 -25.33 -17.78 9.34
C VAL A 312 -25.13 -17.35 7.89
N GLY A 313 -25.40 -18.26 6.95
CA GLY A 313 -25.38 -17.92 5.52
C GLY A 313 -26.55 -17.00 5.16
N VAL A 314 -26.33 -16.01 4.33
CA VAL A 314 -27.38 -15.10 3.84
C VAL A 314 -27.28 -15.03 2.31
N CYS A 315 -28.14 -15.78 1.63
CA CYS A 315 -28.26 -15.80 0.17
C CYS A 315 -29.58 -15.17 -0.25
N VAL A 316 -29.64 -13.84 -0.23
CA VAL A 316 -30.86 -13.08 -0.50
C VAL A 316 -30.52 -12.04 -1.57
N ALA A 317 -31.37 -11.91 -2.60
CA ALA A 317 -31.19 -10.88 -3.61
C ALA A 317 -31.28 -9.48 -2.97
N ARG A 318 -30.77 -8.45 -3.65
CA ARG A 318 -30.76 -7.08 -3.11
C ARG A 318 -32.19 -6.57 -2.87
N SER A 319 -32.63 -6.59 -1.62
CA SER A 319 -33.98 -6.18 -1.21
C SER A 319 -33.99 -5.70 0.26
N PRO A 320 -35.08 -5.10 0.75
CA PRO A 320 -35.21 -4.77 2.17
C PRO A 320 -35.08 -5.99 3.10
N GLU A 321 -35.50 -7.17 2.63
CA GLU A 321 -35.35 -8.45 3.35
C GLU A 321 -33.89 -8.85 3.53
N LEU A 322 -32.99 -8.51 2.59
CA LEU A 322 -31.55 -8.69 2.78
C LEU A 322 -31.08 -7.91 4.02
N VAL A 323 -31.45 -6.63 4.13
CA VAL A 323 -31.03 -5.79 5.27
C VAL A 323 -31.63 -6.30 6.59
N VAL A 324 -32.90 -6.75 6.58
CA VAL A 324 -33.53 -7.44 7.72
C VAL A 324 -32.76 -8.70 8.10
N GLY A 325 -32.36 -9.51 7.11
CA GLY A 325 -31.59 -10.73 7.28
C GLY A 325 -30.24 -10.48 7.97
N LEU A 326 -29.46 -9.56 7.42
CA LEU A 326 -28.15 -9.19 7.95
C LEU A 326 -28.26 -8.64 9.38
N LEU A 327 -29.19 -7.70 9.63
CA LEU A 327 -29.38 -7.12 10.96
C LEU A 327 -29.94 -8.14 11.97
N GLY A 328 -30.83 -9.02 11.53
CA GLY A 328 -31.39 -10.08 12.37
C GLY A 328 -30.34 -11.09 12.84
N VAL A 329 -29.38 -11.44 11.98
CA VAL A 329 -28.23 -12.28 12.36
C VAL A 329 -27.38 -11.58 13.41
N LEU A 330 -27.03 -10.31 13.20
CA LEU A 330 -26.25 -9.53 14.18
C LEU A 330 -26.96 -9.40 15.53
N LYS A 331 -28.27 -9.14 15.52
CA LYS A 331 -29.12 -9.07 16.73
C LYS A 331 -29.29 -10.41 17.43
N ALA A 332 -29.20 -11.53 16.71
CA ALA A 332 -29.12 -12.87 17.29
C ALA A 332 -27.72 -13.16 17.89
N GLY A 333 -26.77 -12.23 17.74
CA GLY A 333 -25.38 -12.34 18.19
C GLY A 333 -24.49 -13.15 17.25
N GLY A 334 -25.00 -13.60 16.11
CA GLY A 334 -24.24 -14.36 15.12
C GLY A 334 -23.48 -13.47 14.13
N ALA A 335 -22.66 -14.12 13.31
CA ALA A 335 -21.96 -13.49 12.20
C ALA A 335 -22.60 -13.90 10.87
N TYR A 336 -22.93 -12.94 10.02
CA TYR A 336 -23.48 -13.30 8.70
C TYR A 336 -22.36 -13.60 7.70
N ILE A 337 -22.68 -14.47 6.75
CA ILE A 337 -21.86 -14.76 5.57
C ILE A 337 -22.68 -14.36 4.35
N PRO A 338 -22.36 -13.25 3.67
CA PRO A 338 -23.09 -12.87 2.49
C PRO A 338 -22.72 -13.84 1.36
N LEU A 339 -23.76 -14.44 0.79
CA LEU A 339 -23.69 -15.36 -0.34
C LEU A 339 -24.37 -14.66 -1.51
N ASP A 340 -23.60 -14.31 -2.53
CA ASP A 340 -24.18 -13.65 -3.71
C ASP A 340 -24.98 -14.67 -4.53
N PRO A 341 -26.29 -14.48 -4.74
CA PRO A 341 -27.09 -15.40 -5.53
C PRO A 341 -26.63 -15.54 -6.98
N GLU A 342 -25.84 -14.58 -7.50
CA GLU A 342 -25.26 -14.65 -8.84
C GLU A 342 -24.04 -15.57 -8.94
N TYR A 343 -23.49 -16.02 -7.80
CA TYR A 343 -22.37 -16.94 -7.82
C TYR A 343 -22.78 -18.33 -8.32
N PRO A 344 -21.87 -19.05 -9.01
CA PRO A 344 -22.10 -20.44 -9.37
C PRO A 344 -22.43 -21.30 -8.14
N SER A 345 -23.36 -22.25 -8.28
CA SER A 345 -23.82 -23.11 -7.19
C SER A 345 -22.67 -23.88 -6.50
N GLU A 346 -21.65 -24.29 -7.26
CA GLU A 346 -20.44 -24.93 -6.73
C GLU A 346 -19.68 -24.02 -5.76
N ARG A 347 -19.59 -22.72 -6.07
CA ARG A 347 -18.94 -21.72 -5.21
C ARG A 347 -19.74 -21.50 -3.94
N LEU A 348 -21.06 -21.37 -4.05
CA LEU A 348 -21.97 -21.23 -2.91
C LEU A 348 -21.90 -22.45 -1.99
N HIS A 349 -21.89 -23.66 -2.58
CA HIS A 349 -21.73 -24.90 -1.85
C HIS A 349 -20.41 -24.95 -1.08
N TYR A 350 -19.30 -24.64 -1.75
CA TYR A 350 -17.99 -24.59 -1.11
C TYR A 350 -17.94 -23.61 0.07
N MET A 351 -18.49 -22.39 -0.09
CA MET A 351 -18.53 -21.38 0.97
C MET A 351 -19.34 -21.87 2.19
N LEU A 352 -20.50 -22.49 1.94
CA LEU A 352 -21.34 -23.04 3.01
C LEU A 352 -20.68 -24.21 3.74
N GLU A 353 -20.08 -25.15 3.01
CA GLU A 353 -19.35 -26.27 3.63
C GLU A 353 -18.16 -25.79 4.47
N GLN A 354 -17.36 -24.86 3.94
CA GLN A 354 -16.18 -24.35 4.65
C GLN A 354 -16.52 -23.52 5.88
N SER A 355 -17.64 -22.79 5.83
CA SER A 355 -18.08 -21.98 6.97
C SER A 355 -18.73 -22.80 8.07
N GLN A 356 -19.20 -24.02 7.75
CA GLN A 356 -19.98 -24.87 8.65
C GLN A 356 -21.24 -24.16 9.18
N ALA A 357 -21.78 -23.21 8.41
CA ALA A 357 -23.01 -22.51 8.76
C ALA A 357 -24.18 -23.51 8.84
N SER A 358 -24.80 -23.60 10.01
CA SER A 358 -25.92 -24.52 10.27
C SER A 358 -27.27 -23.95 9.85
N VAL A 359 -27.36 -22.64 9.64
CA VAL A 359 -28.56 -21.91 9.24
C VAL A 359 -28.26 -21.08 8.00
N LEU A 360 -29.23 -21.05 7.07
CA LEU A 360 -29.16 -20.31 5.82
C LEU A 360 -30.44 -19.51 5.60
N LEU A 361 -30.32 -18.19 5.53
CA LEU A 361 -31.39 -17.29 5.14
C LEU A 361 -31.41 -17.15 3.61
N THR A 362 -32.58 -17.29 3.01
CA THR A 362 -32.74 -17.21 1.55
C THR A 362 -34.13 -16.71 1.15
N GLN A 363 -34.41 -16.71 -0.16
CA GLN A 363 -35.74 -16.56 -0.75
C GLN A 363 -36.15 -17.86 -1.42
N HIS A 364 -37.45 -18.15 -1.48
CA HIS A 364 -37.98 -19.40 -2.03
C HIS A 364 -37.48 -19.67 -3.46
N SER A 365 -37.39 -18.62 -4.28
CA SER A 365 -36.89 -18.70 -5.66
C SER A 365 -35.43 -19.18 -5.75
N LEU A 366 -34.62 -18.98 -4.72
CA LEU A 366 -33.18 -19.29 -4.71
C LEU A 366 -32.86 -20.66 -4.11
N VAL A 367 -33.82 -21.31 -3.45
CA VAL A 367 -33.61 -22.60 -2.74
C VAL A 367 -33.00 -23.67 -3.64
N HIS A 368 -33.38 -23.72 -4.92
CA HIS A 368 -32.89 -24.72 -5.87
C HIS A 368 -31.38 -24.62 -6.18
N GLN A 369 -30.75 -23.47 -5.89
CA GLN A 369 -29.32 -23.24 -6.12
C GLN A 369 -28.46 -23.55 -4.89
N LEU A 370 -29.12 -23.82 -3.75
CA LEU A 370 -28.49 -23.95 -2.45
C LEU A 370 -28.36 -25.41 -2.03
N PRO A 371 -27.28 -25.79 -1.32
CA PRO A 371 -27.07 -27.15 -0.88
C PRO A 371 -28.00 -27.56 0.27
N GLY A 372 -28.35 -28.84 0.37
CA GLY A 372 -29.31 -29.37 1.35
C GLY A 372 -28.80 -29.60 2.78
N ALA A 373 -27.64 -29.06 3.16
CA ALA A 373 -26.99 -29.38 4.45
C ALA A 373 -27.36 -28.42 5.60
N ALA A 374 -27.78 -27.19 5.30
CA ALA A 374 -28.16 -26.19 6.30
C ALA A 374 -29.67 -26.17 6.56
N HIS A 375 -30.08 -25.69 7.73
CA HIS A 375 -31.48 -25.35 7.98
C HIS A 375 -31.84 -24.08 7.21
N VAL A 376 -32.61 -24.24 6.13
CA VAL A 376 -32.99 -23.17 5.22
C VAL A 376 -34.22 -22.44 5.75
N ILE A 377 -34.17 -21.11 5.80
CA ILE A 377 -35.28 -20.23 6.16
C ILE A 377 -35.52 -19.28 4.99
N CYS A 378 -36.70 -19.37 4.38
CA CYS A 378 -37.10 -18.51 3.28
C CYS A 378 -37.81 -17.26 3.83
N LEU A 379 -37.16 -16.10 3.75
CA LEU A 379 -37.66 -14.84 4.32
C LEU A 379 -38.95 -14.33 3.65
N ASP A 380 -39.24 -14.76 2.43
CA ASP A 380 -40.39 -14.36 1.62
C ASP A 380 -41.65 -15.21 1.87
N VAL A 381 -41.50 -16.48 2.26
CA VAL A 381 -42.64 -17.41 2.45
C VAL A 381 -42.82 -17.88 3.90
N GLU A 382 -41.79 -17.82 4.74
CA GLU A 382 -41.86 -18.24 6.16
C GLU A 382 -42.03 -17.05 7.11
N TRP A 383 -42.24 -15.84 6.58
CA TRP A 383 -42.32 -14.63 7.39
C TRP A 383 -43.45 -14.65 8.42
N GLU A 384 -44.57 -15.30 8.13
CA GLU A 384 -45.69 -15.41 9.09
C GLU A 384 -45.28 -16.10 10.39
N THR A 385 -44.40 -17.10 10.32
CA THR A 385 -43.85 -17.79 11.50
C THR A 385 -42.85 -16.90 12.24
N ILE A 386 -41.99 -16.20 11.50
CA ILE A 386 -41.00 -15.26 12.07
C ILE A 386 -41.71 -14.10 12.78
N ALA A 387 -42.77 -13.57 12.18
CA ALA A 387 -43.55 -12.46 12.71
C ALA A 387 -44.29 -12.76 14.02
N GLN A 388 -44.42 -14.03 14.41
CA GLN A 388 -44.97 -14.43 15.71
C GLN A 388 -43.95 -14.30 16.85
N GLN A 389 -42.66 -14.17 16.54
CA GLN A 389 -41.62 -13.99 17.56
C GLN A 389 -41.71 -12.61 18.23
N PRO A 390 -41.12 -12.45 19.43
CA PRO A 390 -41.03 -11.15 20.07
C PRO A 390 -40.37 -10.10 19.18
N ALA A 391 -40.95 -8.90 19.17
CA ALA A 391 -40.40 -7.72 18.49
C ALA A 391 -39.28 -7.02 19.28
N THR A 392 -38.96 -7.51 20.48
CA THR A 392 -37.92 -6.95 21.35
C THR A 392 -36.57 -7.58 21.06
N LEU A 393 -35.50 -6.79 21.20
CA LEU A 393 -34.12 -7.27 21.07
C LEU A 393 -33.86 -8.47 22.01
N PRO A 394 -33.27 -9.58 21.53
CA PRO A 394 -32.88 -10.68 22.39
C PRO A 394 -31.81 -10.26 23.42
N ALA A 395 -31.92 -10.75 24.65
CA ALA A 395 -30.90 -10.49 25.68
C ALA A 395 -29.66 -11.36 25.45
N ILE A 396 -28.57 -10.76 24.95
CA ILE A 396 -27.31 -11.44 24.61
C ILE A 396 -26.12 -10.61 25.09
N SER A 397 -25.12 -11.28 25.67
CA SER A 397 -23.84 -10.67 26.02
C SER A 397 -22.87 -10.75 24.84
N LEU A 398 -22.63 -9.62 24.18
CA LEU A 398 -21.60 -9.50 23.13
C LEU A 398 -20.38 -8.74 23.65
N THR A 399 -19.24 -8.98 22.99
CA THR A 399 -18.03 -8.18 23.13
C THR A 399 -17.57 -7.73 21.75
N PRO A 400 -16.76 -6.65 21.64
CA PRO A 400 -16.25 -6.20 20.36
C PRO A 400 -15.38 -7.24 19.64
N GLU A 401 -14.89 -8.27 20.34
CA GLU A 401 -14.09 -9.34 19.75
C GLU A 401 -14.94 -10.46 19.13
N HIS A 402 -16.25 -10.50 19.34
CA HIS A 402 -17.09 -11.45 18.61
C HIS A 402 -17.20 -11.06 17.14
N LEU A 403 -17.39 -12.08 16.29
CA LEU A 403 -17.54 -11.91 14.86
C LEU A 403 -18.80 -11.13 14.50
N ALA A 404 -18.64 -10.15 13.60
CA ALA A 404 -19.76 -9.44 12.98
C ALA A 404 -20.13 -10.09 11.65
N TYR A 405 -19.13 -10.46 10.84
CA TYR A 405 -19.36 -11.09 9.54
C TYR A 405 -18.14 -11.87 9.05
N VAL A 406 -18.36 -12.74 8.07
CA VAL A 406 -17.31 -13.41 7.31
C VAL A 406 -17.54 -13.19 5.83
N VAL A 407 -16.57 -12.57 5.14
CA VAL A 407 -16.60 -12.40 3.68
C VAL A 407 -15.56 -13.31 3.05
N TYR A 408 -15.97 -14.04 2.01
CA TYR A 408 -15.04 -14.89 1.26
C TYR A 408 -14.31 -14.10 0.17
N THR A 409 -13.00 -14.26 0.12
CA THR A 409 -12.12 -13.71 -0.91
C THR A 409 -11.48 -14.84 -1.72
N SER A 410 -10.98 -14.56 -2.93
CA SER A 410 -10.17 -15.52 -3.67
C SER A 410 -8.90 -15.86 -2.87
N GLY A 411 -8.59 -17.14 -2.76
CA GLY A 411 -7.39 -17.64 -2.10
C GLY A 411 -6.31 -17.98 -3.13
N SER A 412 -5.04 -17.76 -2.77
CA SER A 412 -3.87 -18.02 -3.64
C SER A 412 -3.74 -19.47 -4.11
N THR A 413 -4.48 -20.39 -3.51
CA THR A 413 -4.57 -21.81 -3.90
C THR A 413 -5.74 -22.11 -4.86
N GLY A 414 -6.42 -21.08 -5.38
CA GLY A 414 -7.64 -21.20 -6.19
C GLY A 414 -8.91 -21.51 -5.39
N GLN A 415 -8.80 -21.58 -4.05
CA GLN A 415 -9.94 -21.88 -3.17
C GLN A 415 -10.33 -20.65 -2.34
N PRO A 416 -11.61 -20.24 -2.33
CA PRO A 416 -12.06 -19.10 -1.53
C PRO A 416 -11.73 -19.24 -0.04
N LYS A 417 -11.34 -18.14 0.61
CA LYS A 417 -11.04 -18.09 2.05
C LYS A 417 -11.95 -17.09 2.75
N GLY A 418 -12.62 -17.53 3.82
CA GLY A 418 -13.48 -16.67 4.64
C GLY A 418 -12.65 -15.79 5.56
N VAL A 419 -12.77 -14.48 5.45
CA VAL A 419 -12.09 -13.51 6.32
C VAL A 419 -13.02 -13.17 7.48
N ALA A 420 -12.62 -13.51 8.71
CA ALA A 420 -13.44 -13.38 9.91
C ALA A 420 -13.26 -12.00 10.56
N ILE A 421 -14.27 -11.13 10.45
CA ILE A 421 -14.21 -9.73 10.90
C ILE A 421 -14.94 -9.56 12.24
N PRO A 422 -14.25 -9.07 13.29
CA PRO A 422 -14.88 -8.78 14.56
C PRO A 422 -15.64 -7.45 14.56
N HIS A 423 -16.55 -7.30 15.53
CA HIS A 423 -17.27 -6.06 15.76
C HIS A 423 -16.35 -4.85 15.98
N ARG A 424 -15.18 -4.99 16.63
CA ARG A 424 -14.24 -3.87 16.82
C ARG A 424 -13.78 -3.25 15.51
N GLY A 425 -13.51 -4.07 14.49
CA GLY A 425 -13.05 -3.59 13.18
C GLY A 425 -14.17 -2.85 12.47
N LEU A 426 -15.38 -3.40 12.52
CA LEU A 426 -16.57 -2.79 11.96
C LEU A 426 -16.94 -1.47 12.67
N LEU A 427 -16.86 -1.43 14.00
CA LEU A 427 -17.11 -0.20 14.79
C LEU A 427 -16.10 0.90 14.47
N ASN A 428 -14.81 0.55 14.32
CA ASN A 428 -13.80 1.50 13.90
C ASN A 428 -14.09 2.08 12.50
N LEU A 429 -14.43 1.22 11.53
CA LEU A 429 -14.79 1.65 10.17
C LEU A 429 -16.02 2.56 10.19
N VAL A 430 -17.06 2.18 10.94
CA VAL A 430 -18.30 2.96 11.09
C VAL A 430 -18.01 4.34 11.65
N GLU A 431 -17.28 4.44 12.76
CA GLU A 431 -17.03 5.74 13.38
C GLU A 431 -16.16 6.63 12.50
N TRP A 432 -15.07 6.07 11.96
CA TRP A 432 -14.20 6.80 11.04
C TRP A 432 -14.99 7.37 9.85
N HIS A 433 -15.87 6.57 9.24
CA HIS A 433 -16.66 7.00 8.09
C HIS A 433 -17.65 8.11 8.45
N ARG A 434 -18.31 7.99 9.61
CA ARG A 434 -19.24 8.99 10.13
C ARG A 434 -18.56 10.33 10.30
N GLU A 435 -17.39 10.35 10.93
CA GLU A 435 -16.61 11.56 11.13
C GLU A 435 -16.06 12.12 9.82
N ARG A 436 -15.44 11.26 8.99
CA ARG A 436 -14.75 11.66 7.76
C ARG A 436 -15.65 12.35 6.76
N TYR A 437 -16.88 11.87 6.63
CA TYR A 437 -17.87 12.39 5.67
C TYR A 437 -18.98 13.21 6.32
N ALA A 438 -18.90 13.43 7.63
CA ALA A 438 -19.93 14.12 8.43
C ALA A 438 -21.33 13.59 8.09
N ILE A 439 -21.54 12.29 8.29
CA ILE A 439 -22.81 11.62 7.98
C ILE A 439 -23.89 12.10 8.94
N THR A 440 -25.06 12.43 8.39
CA THR A 440 -26.23 12.88 9.13
C THR A 440 -27.48 12.13 8.70
N ALA A 441 -28.57 12.28 9.46
CA ALA A 441 -29.87 11.72 9.09
C ALA A 441 -30.48 12.30 7.79
N ALA A 442 -29.90 13.38 7.25
CA ALA A 442 -30.33 13.94 5.97
C ALA A 442 -29.62 13.28 4.77
N ASP A 443 -28.59 12.48 5.01
CA ASP A 443 -27.84 11.81 3.95
C ASP A 443 -28.61 10.62 3.37
N ARG A 444 -28.40 10.42 2.07
CA ARG A 444 -29.01 9.37 1.25
C ARG A 444 -27.88 8.63 0.57
N ALA A 445 -27.64 7.39 0.94
CA ALA A 445 -26.54 6.57 0.44
C ALA A 445 -27.04 5.42 -0.43
N THR A 446 -26.16 4.85 -1.25
CA THR A 446 -26.47 3.68 -2.07
C THR A 446 -26.03 2.39 -1.40
N HIS A 447 -26.72 1.30 -1.71
CA HIS A 447 -26.16 -0.05 -1.63
C HIS A 447 -26.04 -0.60 -3.05
N LEU A 448 -24.82 -0.52 -3.60
CA LEU A 448 -24.48 -0.79 -5.00
C LEU A 448 -23.40 -1.85 -5.16
N ALA A 449 -22.54 -2.07 -4.18
CA ALA A 449 -21.50 -3.09 -4.24
C ALA A 449 -22.09 -4.49 -4.48
N GLY A 450 -21.28 -5.38 -5.06
CA GLY A 450 -21.66 -6.79 -5.16
C GLY A 450 -21.84 -7.37 -3.77
N LEU A 451 -22.83 -8.23 -3.58
CA LEU A 451 -23.27 -8.66 -2.24
C LEU A 451 -22.19 -9.49 -1.54
N GLY A 452 -21.42 -10.25 -2.31
CA GLY A 452 -20.28 -11.02 -1.80
C GLY A 452 -19.02 -10.19 -1.50
N PHE A 453 -19.05 -8.86 -1.64
CA PHE A 453 -17.92 -7.98 -1.33
C PHE A 453 -18.09 -7.29 0.02
N ASP A 454 -16.98 -7.07 0.71
CA ASP A 454 -16.93 -6.33 1.95
C ASP A 454 -17.30 -4.85 1.79
N ALA A 455 -17.20 -4.27 0.60
CA ALA A 455 -17.73 -2.93 0.31
C ALA A 455 -19.24 -2.80 0.56
N ALA A 456 -20.03 -3.88 0.41
CA ALA A 456 -21.46 -3.87 0.73
C ALA A 456 -21.72 -3.65 2.23
N VAL A 457 -20.82 -4.14 3.10
CA VAL A 457 -20.84 -3.88 4.55
C VAL A 457 -20.68 -2.38 4.82
N TRP A 458 -19.74 -1.75 4.13
CA TRP A 458 -19.43 -0.32 4.28
C TRP A 458 -20.54 0.60 3.76
N GLU A 459 -21.31 0.15 2.77
CA GLU A 459 -22.47 0.87 2.24
C GLU A 459 -23.70 0.87 3.15
N LEU A 460 -23.76 0.01 4.17
CA LEU A 460 -24.92 -0.09 5.07
C LEU A 460 -24.67 0.59 6.42
N TRP A 461 -23.71 0.06 7.17
CA TRP A 461 -23.68 0.24 8.61
C TRP A 461 -23.34 1.66 9.10
N PRO A 462 -22.41 2.41 8.46
CA PRO A 462 -22.14 3.79 8.88
C PRO A 462 -23.36 4.72 8.75
N TYR A 463 -24.17 4.48 7.74
CA TYR A 463 -25.36 5.28 7.43
C TYR A 463 -26.52 4.91 8.35
N LEU A 464 -26.79 3.62 8.53
CA LEU A 464 -27.82 3.14 9.46
C LEU A 464 -27.51 3.53 10.91
N ALA A 465 -26.24 3.55 11.32
CA ALA A 465 -25.82 4.04 12.64
C ALA A 465 -25.96 5.57 12.81
N SER A 466 -26.30 6.30 11.74
CA SER A 466 -26.38 7.77 11.72
C SER A 466 -27.77 8.32 11.39
N GLY A 467 -28.75 7.45 11.15
CA GLY A 467 -30.11 7.86 10.80
C GLY A 467 -30.31 8.17 9.32
N ALA A 468 -29.31 7.94 8.47
CA ALA A 468 -29.38 8.15 7.02
C ALA A 468 -30.21 7.06 6.33
N SER A 469 -30.67 7.30 5.10
CA SER A 469 -31.40 6.29 4.32
C SER A 469 -30.48 5.58 3.33
N ILE A 470 -30.70 4.28 3.17
CA ILE A 470 -30.04 3.44 2.16
C ILE A 470 -30.99 3.20 0.98
N HIS A 471 -30.53 3.54 -0.21
CA HIS A 471 -31.22 3.29 -1.48
C HIS A 471 -30.58 2.08 -2.16
N LEU A 472 -31.35 1.01 -2.29
CA LEU A 472 -30.90 -0.21 -2.95
C LEU A 472 -30.90 0.01 -4.47
N VAL A 473 -29.77 -0.27 -5.11
CA VAL A 473 -29.60 -0.07 -6.56
C VAL A 473 -29.92 -1.37 -7.30
N ASP A 474 -30.86 -1.30 -8.24
CA ASP A 474 -31.20 -2.42 -9.12
C ASP A 474 -29.99 -2.87 -9.97
N GLU A 475 -29.93 -4.15 -10.30
CA GLU A 475 -28.79 -4.73 -11.01
C GLU A 475 -28.68 -4.22 -12.46
N GLU A 476 -29.78 -3.89 -13.13
CA GLU A 476 -29.74 -3.29 -14.47
C GLU A 476 -29.12 -1.89 -14.47
N LEU A 477 -29.29 -1.14 -13.38
CA LEU A 477 -28.69 0.20 -13.22
C LEU A 477 -27.19 0.11 -12.98
N ARG A 478 -26.72 -0.93 -12.28
CA ARG A 478 -25.30 -1.12 -11.95
C ARG A 478 -24.38 -1.25 -13.16
N VAL A 479 -24.91 -1.75 -14.27
CA VAL A 479 -24.15 -1.99 -15.50
C VAL A 479 -24.28 -0.87 -16.53
N ASP A 480 -25.09 0.16 -16.26
CA ASP A 480 -25.29 1.32 -17.13
C ASP A 480 -24.92 2.62 -16.39
N PRO A 481 -23.65 3.08 -16.53
CA PRO A 481 -23.16 4.28 -15.84
C PRO A 481 -24.01 5.53 -16.11
N LYS A 482 -24.54 5.68 -17.32
CA LYS A 482 -25.33 6.84 -17.71
C LYS A 482 -26.70 6.84 -17.02
N ARG A 483 -27.41 5.71 -17.04
CA ARG A 483 -28.67 5.56 -16.31
C ARG A 483 -28.47 5.69 -14.80
N LEU A 484 -27.37 5.15 -14.28
CA LEU A 484 -27.02 5.26 -12.87
C LEU A 484 -26.81 6.72 -12.45
N VAL A 485 -26.05 7.52 -13.19
CA VAL A 485 -25.84 8.94 -12.88
C VAL A 485 -27.16 9.72 -12.86
N ALA A 486 -28.06 9.48 -13.81
CA ALA A 486 -29.38 10.09 -13.82
C ALA A 486 -30.20 9.68 -12.58
N TRP A 487 -30.21 8.38 -12.26
CA TRP A 487 -30.91 7.83 -11.10
C TRP A 487 -30.39 8.40 -9.78
N LEU A 488 -29.07 8.56 -9.62
CA LEU A 488 -28.47 9.16 -8.42
C LEU A 488 -28.98 10.59 -8.18
N ALA A 489 -29.13 11.38 -9.24
CA ALA A 489 -29.66 12.73 -9.15
C ALA A 489 -31.16 12.74 -8.83
N GLU A 490 -31.95 11.87 -9.48
CA GLU A 490 -33.39 11.71 -9.24
C GLU A 490 -33.69 11.28 -7.80
N GLN A 491 -32.95 10.28 -7.30
CA GLN A 491 -33.07 9.78 -5.93
C GLN A 491 -32.40 10.68 -4.90
N ARG A 492 -31.81 11.80 -5.35
CA ARG A 492 -31.12 12.79 -4.52
C ARG A 492 -30.03 12.19 -3.62
N ILE A 493 -29.28 11.23 -4.13
CA ILE A 493 -28.19 10.58 -3.39
C ILE A 493 -27.11 11.61 -3.03
N THR A 494 -26.68 11.60 -1.76
CA THR A 494 -25.65 12.51 -1.25
C THR A 494 -24.28 11.85 -1.19
N ILE A 495 -24.21 10.52 -1.03
CA ILE A 495 -22.94 9.78 -0.99
C ILE A 495 -23.13 8.44 -1.70
N CYS A 496 -22.21 8.08 -2.59
CA CYS A 496 -22.27 6.83 -3.35
C CYS A 496 -20.89 6.18 -3.39
N PHE A 497 -20.84 4.87 -3.16
CA PHE A 497 -19.66 4.07 -3.48
C PHE A 497 -19.82 3.42 -4.85
N MET A 498 -18.75 3.43 -5.64
CA MET A 498 -18.66 2.65 -6.88
C MET A 498 -17.34 1.88 -6.92
N PRO A 499 -17.34 0.61 -7.35
CA PRO A 499 -16.11 -0.07 -7.75
C PRO A 499 -15.37 0.77 -8.78
N THR A 500 -14.04 0.84 -8.67
CA THR A 500 -13.24 1.80 -9.45
C THR A 500 -13.49 1.81 -10.95
N PRO A 501 -13.66 0.68 -11.64
CA PRO A 501 -13.98 0.69 -13.07
C PRO A 501 -15.33 1.32 -13.41
N LEU A 502 -16.33 1.17 -12.52
CA LEU A 502 -17.63 1.85 -12.65
C LEU A 502 -17.49 3.34 -12.33
N ALA A 503 -16.72 3.71 -11.30
CA ALA A 503 -16.44 5.10 -10.98
C ALA A 503 -15.77 5.81 -12.16
N GLU A 504 -14.74 5.22 -12.78
CA GLU A 504 -14.07 5.78 -13.96
C GLU A 504 -15.00 5.97 -15.16
N ALA A 505 -15.93 5.02 -15.37
CA ALA A 505 -16.96 5.17 -16.38
C ALA A 505 -17.91 6.33 -16.04
N ALA A 506 -18.39 6.42 -14.80
CA ALA A 506 -19.27 7.49 -14.33
C ALA A 506 -18.61 8.88 -14.35
N LEU A 507 -17.28 8.98 -14.14
CA LEU A 507 -16.52 10.24 -14.28
C LEU A 507 -16.51 10.77 -15.72
N SER A 508 -16.75 9.90 -16.71
CA SER A 508 -16.82 10.26 -18.13
C SER A 508 -18.23 10.66 -18.58
N GLU A 509 -19.25 10.48 -17.74
CA GLU A 509 -20.63 10.82 -18.03
C GLU A 509 -20.95 12.29 -17.73
N GLN A 510 -22.05 12.79 -18.30
CA GLN A 510 -22.50 14.16 -18.04
C GLN A 510 -23.32 14.22 -16.75
N TRP A 511 -22.73 14.83 -15.71
CA TRP A 511 -23.39 15.02 -14.43
C TRP A 511 -24.33 16.24 -14.42
N PRO A 512 -25.55 16.12 -13.87
CA PRO A 512 -26.43 17.27 -13.65
C PRO A 512 -25.79 18.27 -12.68
N GLN A 513 -25.84 19.56 -13.02
CA GLN A 513 -25.30 20.64 -12.16
C GLN A 513 -25.98 20.71 -10.79
N ALA A 514 -27.26 20.31 -10.72
CA ALA A 514 -28.03 20.27 -9.47
C ALA A 514 -27.91 18.93 -8.71
N SER A 515 -26.90 18.10 -9.02
CA SER A 515 -26.65 16.85 -8.30
C SER A 515 -26.42 17.14 -6.80
N PRO A 516 -27.14 16.46 -5.89
CA PRO A 516 -26.91 16.59 -4.45
C PRO A 516 -25.75 15.73 -3.94
N LEU A 517 -25.09 14.99 -4.83
CA LEU A 517 -23.94 14.15 -4.48
C LEU A 517 -22.82 15.04 -3.92
N ARG A 518 -22.37 14.72 -2.71
CA ARG A 518 -21.24 15.36 -2.02
C ARG A 518 -19.96 14.59 -2.28
N TYR A 519 -20.04 13.27 -2.18
CA TYR A 519 -18.90 12.36 -2.30
C TYR A 519 -19.21 11.19 -3.23
N LEU A 520 -18.32 10.97 -4.20
CA LEU A 520 -18.21 9.70 -4.91
C LEU A 520 -17.00 8.95 -4.34
N LEU A 521 -17.28 7.86 -3.66
CA LEU A 521 -16.26 7.00 -3.04
C LEU A 521 -15.90 5.90 -4.03
N THR A 522 -14.62 5.64 -4.21
CA THR A 522 -14.15 4.59 -5.11
C THR A 522 -13.07 3.73 -4.49
N GLY A 523 -13.03 2.45 -4.84
CA GLY A 523 -12.03 1.51 -4.37
C GLY A 523 -12.14 0.15 -5.05
N GLY A 524 -11.45 -0.84 -4.51
CA GLY A 524 -11.47 -2.22 -5.01
C GLY A 524 -10.57 -2.50 -6.22
N ASP A 525 -10.09 -1.47 -6.94
CA ASP A 525 -9.12 -1.58 -8.05
C ASP A 525 -8.21 -0.33 -8.06
N ALA A 526 -7.17 -0.33 -8.89
CA ALA A 526 -6.31 0.85 -9.05
C ALA A 526 -7.04 1.93 -9.85
N LEU A 527 -7.26 3.10 -9.24
CA LEU A 527 -7.74 4.29 -9.94
C LEU A 527 -6.66 4.80 -10.88
N ARG A 528 -6.97 4.95 -12.17
CA ARG A 528 -5.99 5.28 -13.23
C ARG A 528 -6.10 6.72 -13.70
N ARG A 529 -7.21 7.41 -13.38
CA ARG A 529 -7.52 8.75 -13.87
C ARG A 529 -7.89 9.69 -12.74
N TYR A 530 -7.43 10.93 -12.85
CA TYR A 530 -7.91 12.02 -11.99
C TYR A 530 -9.30 12.49 -12.45
N PRO A 531 -10.12 13.02 -11.53
CA PRO A 531 -11.44 13.52 -11.88
C PRO A 531 -11.34 14.80 -12.72
N PRO A 532 -12.26 15.03 -13.67
CA PRO A 532 -12.43 16.33 -14.33
C PRO A 532 -12.72 17.47 -13.33
N ARG A 533 -12.31 18.70 -13.68
CA ARG A 533 -12.46 19.90 -12.83
C ARG A 533 -13.90 20.33 -12.54
N ASN A 534 -14.86 19.92 -13.36
CA ASN A 534 -16.23 20.43 -13.38
C ASN A 534 -17.25 19.48 -12.72
N LEU A 535 -16.79 18.49 -11.97
CA LEU A 535 -17.69 17.60 -11.24
C LEU A 535 -18.34 18.29 -10.04
N PRO A 536 -19.64 18.05 -9.76
CA PRO A 536 -20.35 18.70 -8.66
C PRO A 536 -20.08 18.06 -7.29
N PHE A 537 -19.14 17.12 -7.19
CA PHE A 537 -18.83 16.34 -6.00
C PHE A 537 -17.32 16.09 -5.85
N THR A 538 -16.90 15.64 -4.68
CA THR A 538 -15.53 15.22 -4.40
C THR A 538 -15.36 13.73 -4.69
N LEU A 539 -14.39 13.37 -5.53
CA LEU A 539 -13.95 11.98 -5.70
C LEU A 539 -12.99 11.61 -4.56
N VAL A 540 -13.24 10.47 -3.92
CA VAL A 540 -12.36 9.95 -2.85
C VAL A 540 -11.88 8.57 -3.25
N ASN A 541 -10.57 8.40 -3.35
CA ASN A 541 -9.94 7.11 -3.62
C ASN A 541 -9.68 6.38 -2.31
N HIS A 542 -10.07 5.12 -2.26
CA HIS A 542 -9.92 4.24 -1.11
C HIS A 542 -9.14 3.01 -1.50
N TYR A 543 -8.36 2.53 -0.53
CA TYR A 543 -7.72 1.23 -0.61
C TYR A 543 -7.87 0.51 0.72
N GLY A 544 -8.12 -0.79 0.65
CA GLY A 544 -8.05 -1.69 1.78
C GLY A 544 -8.28 -3.12 1.32
N PRO A 545 -7.54 -4.09 1.89
CA PRO A 545 -7.90 -5.49 1.78
C PRO A 545 -9.01 -5.83 2.78
N THR A 546 -9.77 -6.89 2.48
CA THR A 546 -10.81 -7.41 3.37
C THR A 546 -10.29 -7.75 4.76
N GLU A 547 -9.04 -8.21 4.83
CA GLU A 547 -8.35 -8.55 6.06
C GLU A 547 -8.08 -7.36 7.01
N ASN A 548 -8.34 -6.11 6.58
CA ASN A 548 -8.35 -4.92 7.43
C ASN A 548 -9.71 -4.17 7.45
N THR A 549 -10.81 -4.89 7.26
CA THR A 549 -12.18 -4.32 7.35
C THR A 549 -12.41 -3.17 6.35
N VAL A 550 -12.48 -3.53 5.06
CA VAL A 550 -12.86 -2.67 3.92
C VAL A 550 -11.86 -1.57 3.57
N VAL A 551 -11.63 -0.59 4.44
CA VAL A 551 -10.84 0.61 4.15
C VAL A 551 -9.63 0.68 5.06
N THR A 552 -8.45 0.87 4.47
CA THR A 552 -7.17 1.05 5.16
C THR A 552 -6.64 2.46 4.96
N THR A 553 -6.70 2.97 3.74
CA THR A 553 -6.21 4.31 3.38
C THR A 553 -7.24 5.04 2.53
N CYS A 554 -7.22 6.38 2.57
CA CYS A 554 -8.02 7.18 1.65
C CYS A 554 -7.35 8.52 1.27
N ILE A 555 -7.80 9.10 0.16
CA ILE A 555 -7.45 10.46 -0.26
C ILE A 555 -8.56 11.10 -1.10
N GLU A 556 -8.82 12.38 -0.86
CA GLU A 556 -9.62 13.20 -1.80
C GLU A 556 -8.78 13.50 -3.03
N VAL A 557 -9.25 13.06 -4.20
CA VAL A 557 -8.50 13.17 -5.45
C VAL A 557 -8.80 14.52 -6.08
N ALA A 558 -7.85 15.45 -5.98
CA ALA A 558 -7.95 16.73 -6.68
C ALA A 558 -7.82 16.53 -8.20
N PRO A 559 -8.51 17.31 -9.04
CA PRO A 559 -8.34 17.28 -10.49
C PRO A 559 -6.89 17.56 -10.92
N ASP A 560 -6.32 16.68 -11.74
CA ASP A 560 -4.98 16.83 -12.29
C ASP A 560 -4.87 16.18 -13.68
N ASP A 561 -5.21 16.97 -14.72
CA ASP A 561 -5.19 16.51 -16.12
C ASP A 561 -3.75 16.34 -16.67
N ALA A 562 -2.74 16.85 -15.97
CA ALA A 562 -1.35 16.84 -16.43
C ALA A 562 -0.53 15.66 -15.88
N SER A 563 -1.04 14.98 -14.86
CA SER A 563 -0.32 13.89 -14.20
C SER A 563 -0.27 12.63 -15.07
N ALA A 564 0.94 12.16 -15.33
CA ALA A 564 1.20 10.91 -16.04
C ALA A 564 1.10 9.67 -15.13
N SER A 565 0.98 9.86 -13.81
CA SER A 565 0.95 8.79 -12.81
C SER A 565 -0.43 8.65 -12.18
N PRO A 566 -0.90 7.42 -11.90
CA PRO A 566 -2.17 7.20 -11.21
C PRO A 566 -2.29 7.96 -9.88
N PRO A 567 -3.51 8.35 -9.45
CA PRO A 567 -3.74 8.88 -8.11
C PRO A 567 -3.21 7.94 -7.00
N PRO A 568 -2.65 8.49 -5.91
CA PRO A 568 -2.21 7.69 -4.78
C PRO A 568 -3.42 7.07 -4.05
N ILE A 569 -3.15 6.09 -3.18
CA ILE A 569 -4.14 5.49 -2.27
C ILE A 569 -4.28 6.26 -0.95
N GLY A 570 -3.47 7.29 -0.76
CA GLY A 570 -3.61 8.25 0.32
C GLY A 570 -2.89 7.87 1.60
N ARG A 571 -3.52 8.18 2.74
CA ARG A 571 -2.97 7.95 4.08
C ARG A 571 -3.88 7.05 4.90
N PRO A 572 -3.36 6.40 5.96
CA PRO A 572 -4.14 5.48 6.77
C PRO A 572 -5.34 6.15 7.45
N ILE A 573 -6.44 5.41 7.58
CA ILE A 573 -7.63 5.84 8.31
C ILE A 573 -7.42 5.75 9.83
N ALA A 574 -8.43 6.18 10.60
CA ALA A 574 -8.37 6.12 12.06
C ALA A 574 -8.04 4.71 12.58
N ASN A 575 -7.21 4.68 13.62
CA ASN A 575 -6.73 3.49 14.32
C ASN A 575 -6.10 2.42 13.40
N THR A 576 -5.55 2.85 12.26
CA THR A 576 -4.87 1.99 11.28
C THR A 576 -3.44 2.48 11.09
N GLN A 577 -2.47 1.56 11.13
CA GLN A 577 -1.08 1.84 10.79
C GLN A 577 -0.70 1.12 9.50
N VAL A 578 0.06 1.78 8.64
CA VAL A 578 0.61 1.22 7.41
C VAL A 578 2.13 1.32 7.43
N TYR A 579 2.78 0.19 7.18
CA TYR A 579 4.24 0.08 7.09
C TYR A 579 4.62 -0.40 5.70
N LEU A 580 5.62 0.23 5.09
CA LEU A 580 6.24 -0.25 3.88
C LEU A 580 7.58 -0.86 4.27
N LEU A 581 7.68 -2.19 4.15
CA LEU A 581 8.80 -2.95 4.70
C LEU A 581 9.53 -3.74 3.61
N ASP A 582 10.82 -3.98 3.84
CA ASP A 582 11.61 -4.93 3.06
C ASP A 582 11.41 -6.38 3.54
N THR A 583 12.08 -7.32 2.89
CA THR A 583 11.99 -8.76 3.21
C THR A 583 12.57 -9.12 4.59
N GLN A 584 13.20 -8.18 5.30
CA GLN A 584 13.71 -8.32 6.66
C GLN A 584 12.81 -7.57 7.67
N LEU A 585 11.61 -7.15 7.24
CA LEU A 585 10.66 -6.36 8.00
C LEU A 585 11.24 -5.01 8.47
N GLN A 586 12.24 -4.47 7.77
CA GLN A 586 12.75 -3.12 8.03
C GLN A 586 12.01 -2.08 7.17
N PRO A 587 11.73 -0.87 7.69
CA PRO A 587 11.11 0.18 6.90
C PRO A 587 12.02 0.58 5.72
N VAL A 588 11.41 0.72 4.54
CA VAL A 588 12.10 1.21 3.34
C VAL A 588 12.14 2.75 3.32
N PRO A 589 13.16 3.37 2.70
CA PRO A 589 13.22 4.82 2.55
C PRO A 589 12.01 5.41 1.82
N ILE A 590 11.72 6.69 2.07
CA ILE A 590 10.73 7.44 1.29
C ILE A 590 11.10 7.39 -0.21
N GLY A 591 10.13 7.07 -1.06
CA GLY A 591 10.29 6.87 -2.50
C GLY A 591 10.72 5.46 -2.93
N VAL A 592 11.23 4.63 -2.02
CA VAL A 592 11.62 3.23 -2.32
C VAL A 592 10.40 2.31 -2.20
N PRO A 593 10.14 1.43 -3.19
CA PRO A 593 9.09 0.42 -3.07
C PRO A 593 9.35 -0.58 -1.94
N GLY A 594 8.32 -0.86 -1.15
CA GLY A 594 8.31 -1.89 -0.11
C GLY A 594 6.98 -2.64 -0.11
N GLU A 595 6.96 -3.81 0.52
CA GLU A 595 5.72 -4.56 0.73
C GLU A 595 4.86 -3.84 1.78
N LEU A 596 3.56 -3.69 1.52
CA LEU A 596 2.62 -3.00 2.38
C LEU A 596 2.14 -3.96 3.50
N TYR A 597 2.31 -3.53 4.74
CA TYR A 597 1.81 -4.21 5.94
C TYR A 597 0.85 -3.30 6.69
N ILE A 598 -0.16 -3.91 7.30
CA ILE A 598 -1.23 -3.17 7.98
C ILE A 598 -1.32 -3.62 9.43
N ALA A 599 -1.51 -2.68 10.35
CA ALA A 599 -1.83 -2.94 11.74
C ALA A 599 -3.02 -2.10 12.20
N GLY A 600 -3.55 -2.43 13.37
CA GLY A 600 -4.53 -1.59 14.07
C GLY A 600 -5.89 -2.24 14.27
N ALA A 601 -6.87 -1.42 14.65
CA ALA A 601 -8.18 -1.87 15.10
C ALA A 601 -9.04 -2.50 13.98
N GLY A 602 -8.71 -2.23 12.71
CA GLY A 602 -9.38 -2.79 11.54
C GLY A 602 -9.02 -4.25 11.22
N LEU A 603 -7.96 -4.81 11.83
CA LEU A 603 -7.50 -6.14 11.47
C LEU A 603 -8.54 -7.22 11.75
N ALA A 604 -8.74 -8.11 10.77
CA ALA A 604 -9.48 -9.34 10.93
C ALA A 604 -8.91 -10.21 12.07
N HIS A 605 -9.71 -11.14 12.56
CA HIS A 605 -9.21 -12.15 13.50
C HIS A 605 -8.30 -13.14 12.79
N SER A 606 -8.82 -13.73 11.72
CA SER A 606 -8.19 -14.85 11.02
C SER A 606 -8.86 -15.09 9.67
N TYR A 607 -8.31 -16.05 8.94
CA TYR A 607 -9.10 -16.80 7.96
C TYR A 607 -9.87 -17.92 8.67
N LEU A 608 -11.18 -17.97 8.44
CA LEU A 608 -12.09 -18.94 9.04
C LEU A 608 -11.61 -20.37 8.74
N ASN A 609 -11.43 -21.19 9.78
CA ASN A 609 -11.00 -22.58 9.68
C ASN A 609 -9.70 -22.79 8.87
N ARG A 610 -8.77 -21.81 8.93
CA ARG A 610 -7.47 -21.81 8.21
C ARG A 610 -6.33 -21.25 9.09
N PRO A 611 -5.92 -21.96 10.16
CA PRO A 611 -4.87 -21.48 11.07
C PRO A 611 -3.52 -21.29 10.37
N ASP A 612 -3.14 -22.17 9.44
CA ASP A 612 -1.84 -22.10 8.76
C ASP A 612 -1.72 -20.84 7.89
N GLN A 613 -2.73 -20.58 7.05
CA GLN A 613 -2.78 -19.35 6.24
C GLN A 613 -2.91 -18.09 7.11
N THR A 614 -3.57 -18.21 8.26
CA THR A 614 -3.67 -17.12 9.23
C THR A 614 -2.29 -16.79 9.79
N ALA A 615 -1.51 -17.78 10.23
CA ALA A 615 -0.17 -17.56 10.76
C ALA A 615 0.80 -17.01 9.70
N GLU A 616 0.64 -17.39 8.43
CA GLU A 616 1.44 -16.87 7.31
C GLU A 616 1.19 -15.38 7.06
N ARG A 617 -0.08 -14.93 7.14
CA ARG A 617 -0.47 -13.57 6.76
C ARG A 617 -0.65 -12.61 7.93
N PHE A 618 -0.97 -13.09 9.12
CA PHE A 618 -1.12 -12.28 10.34
C PHE A 618 0.06 -12.54 11.28
N ILE A 619 1.16 -11.83 11.05
CA ILE A 619 2.45 -12.03 11.74
C ILE A 619 2.57 -11.11 12.97
N PRO A 620 3.45 -11.39 13.94
CA PRO A 620 3.75 -10.45 15.01
C PRO A 620 4.26 -9.10 14.48
N ASN A 621 3.85 -7.99 15.10
CA ASN A 621 4.33 -6.67 14.72
C ASN A 621 5.63 -6.29 15.44
N PRO A 622 6.80 -6.29 14.76
CA PRO A 622 8.07 -5.90 15.38
C PRO A 622 8.17 -4.38 15.65
N HIS A 623 7.27 -3.58 15.09
CA HIS A 623 7.23 -2.12 15.23
C HIS A 623 6.08 -1.64 16.11
N GLY A 624 5.27 -2.56 16.65
CA GLY A 624 4.12 -2.24 17.48
C GLY A 624 4.52 -1.86 18.91
N THR A 625 3.80 -0.90 19.50
CA THR A 625 3.96 -0.52 20.91
C THR A 625 3.13 -1.37 21.86
N GLU A 626 2.04 -1.94 21.35
CA GLU A 626 1.09 -2.75 22.14
C GLU A 626 1.50 -4.23 22.17
N PRO A 627 1.50 -4.88 23.35
CA PRO A 627 1.71 -6.31 23.46
C PRO A 627 0.69 -7.10 22.63
N GLY A 628 1.17 -8.07 21.85
CA GLY A 628 0.32 -8.90 21.00
C GLY A 628 -0.18 -8.23 19.71
N SER A 629 0.30 -7.03 19.40
CA SER A 629 0.01 -6.40 18.10
C SER A 629 0.51 -7.24 16.92
N ARG A 630 -0.29 -7.25 15.84
CA ARG A 630 -0.06 -8.05 14.64
C ARG A 630 0.03 -7.15 13.41
N LEU A 631 0.73 -7.64 12.39
CA LEU A 631 0.71 -7.11 11.03
C LEU A 631 -0.06 -8.07 10.13
N TYR A 632 -0.92 -7.53 9.28
CA TYR A 632 -1.40 -8.23 8.09
C TYR A 632 -0.45 -7.95 6.92
N ARG A 633 0.06 -9.02 6.32
CA ARG A 633 0.92 -9.03 5.13
C ARG A 633 0.07 -9.06 3.86
N THR A 634 -0.01 -7.93 3.16
CA THR A 634 -0.95 -7.76 2.04
C THR A 634 -0.52 -8.48 0.75
N GLY A 635 0.79 -8.61 0.52
CA GLY A 635 1.33 -8.99 -0.79
C GLY A 635 1.31 -7.85 -1.82
N ASP A 636 0.99 -6.62 -1.41
CA ASP A 636 0.97 -5.45 -2.26
C ASP A 636 2.30 -4.68 -2.17
N LEU A 637 2.78 -4.20 -3.32
CA LEU A 637 3.95 -3.32 -3.41
C LEU A 637 3.47 -1.86 -3.41
N ALA A 638 4.10 -1.01 -2.61
CA ALA A 638 3.78 0.41 -2.55
C ALA A 638 5.00 1.25 -2.19
N ARG A 639 4.92 2.57 -2.37
CA ARG A 639 5.95 3.51 -1.91
C ARG A 639 5.33 4.76 -1.29
N TYR A 640 6.00 5.32 -0.29
CA TYR A 640 5.65 6.63 0.24
C TYR A 640 6.14 7.73 -0.68
N ARG A 641 5.29 8.73 -0.94
CA ARG A 641 5.68 10.04 -1.44
C ARG A 641 6.29 10.88 -0.32
N ALA A 642 6.99 11.95 -0.69
CA ALA A 642 7.56 12.90 0.27
C ALA A 642 6.49 13.60 1.14
N ASP A 643 5.26 13.70 0.64
CA ASP A 643 4.12 14.24 1.37
C ASP A 643 3.44 13.20 2.28
N GLY A 644 3.93 11.95 2.35
CA GLY A 644 3.35 10.87 3.15
C GLY A 644 2.12 10.18 2.54
N ASN A 645 1.66 10.59 1.35
CA ASN A 645 0.70 9.78 0.60
C ASN A 645 1.38 8.52 0.07
N ILE A 646 0.62 7.43 -0.03
CA ILE A 646 1.11 6.14 -0.50
C ILE A 646 0.71 5.94 -1.96
N GLU A 647 1.67 5.60 -2.81
CA GLU A 647 1.42 5.14 -4.17
C GLU A 647 1.37 3.62 -4.22
N PHE A 648 0.32 3.09 -4.87
CA PHE A 648 0.19 1.66 -5.12
C PHE A 648 1.06 1.25 -6.32
N GLY A 649 1.96 0.30 -6.11
CA GLY A 649 2.91 -0.21 -7.11
C GLY A 649 2.50 -1.54 -7.76
N GLY A 650 1.40 -2.14 -7.32
CA GLY A 650 0.91 -3.43 -7.83
C GLY A 650 1.02 -4.57 -6.83
N ARG A 651 0.91 -5.80 -7.32
CA ARG A 651 1.01 -7.03 -6.54
C ARG A 651 2.41 -7.61 -6.66
N ILE A 652 2.92 -8.16 -5.56
CA ILE A 652 4.19 -8.90 -5.55
C ILE A 652 3.99 -10.32 -6.09
N ASP A 653 2.80 -10.88 -5.90
CA ASP A 653 2.44 -12.21 -6.35
C ASP A 653 1.54 -12.18 -7.61
N HIS A 654 0.95 -13.33 -7.95
CA HIS A 654 0.17 -13.55 -9.17
C HIS A 654 -1.32 -13.18 -9.06
N GLN A 655 -1.75 -12.51 -7.99
CA GLN A 655 -3.14 -12.07 -7.88
C GLN A 655 -3.38 -10.83 -8.75
N VAL A 656 -4.54 -10.75 -9.38
CA VAL A 656 -4.99 -9.63 -10.21
C VAL A 656 -6.34 -9.12 -9.71
N LYS A 657 -6.55 -7.82 -9.85
CA LYS A 657 -7.88 -7.20 -9.68
C LYS A 657 -8.46 -6.98 -11.07
N LEU A 658 -9.61 -7.58 -11.35
CA LEU A 658 -10.34 -7.42 -12.60
C LEU A 658 -11.74 -6.93 -12.31
N ARG A 659 -12.08 -5.72 -12.75
CA ARG A 659 -13.42 -5.12 -12.51
C ARG A 659 -13.77 -4.98 -11.03
N GLY A 660 -12.77 -4.76 -10.17
CA GLY A 660 -12.93 -4.76 -8.71
C GLY A 660 -13.03 -6.15 -8.05
N PHE A 661 -13.04 -7.24 -8.84
CA PHE A 661 -12.96 -8.61 -8.32
C PHE A 661 -11.50 -8.98 -8.07
N ARG A 662 -11.23 -9.55 -6.90
CA ARG A 662 -9.94 -10.12 -6.55
C ARG A 662 -9.87 -11.53 -7.16
N ILE A 663 -8.93 -11.80 -8.07
CA ILE A 663 -8.78 -13.08 -8.78
C ILE A 663 -7.33 -13.55 -8.68
N GLU A 664 -7.10 -14.81 -8.37
CA GLU A 664 -5.78 -15.45 -8.47
C GLU A 664 -5.69 -16.13 -9.83
N LEU A 665 -4.61 -15.98 -10.60
CA LEU A 665 -4.51 -16.57 -11.95
C LEU A 665 -4.58 -18.11 -11.98
N GLY A 666 -4.47 -18.77 -10.83
CA GLY A 666 -4.65 -20.21 -10.69
C GLY A 666 -6.09 -20.66 -10.42
N GLU A 667 -7.01 -19.72 -10.10
CA GLU A 667 -8.48 -19.90 -10.07
C GLU A 667 -9.04 -19.67 -11.48
#